data_AF-A0A259FS89-F1
#
_entry.id   AF-A0A259FS89-F1
#
_cell.length_a   1.000
_cell.length_b   1.000
_cell.length_c   1.000
_cell.angle_alpha   90.00
_cell.angle_beta   90.00
_cell.angle_gamma   90.00
#
_symmetry.space_group_name_H-M   'P 1'
#
loop_
_entity.id
_entity.type
_entity.pdbx_description
1 polymer ?
#
loop_
_entity_poly.entity_id
_entity_poly.type
_entity_poly.pdbx_seq_one_letter_code
_entity_poly.pdbx_strand_id
1 'polypeptide(L)'
;MLLVIHHIISDGWSNGNVMLKEICVLYDAFSKNLTSPLEPLSIQYADFAEWQRNLLDGPHVSKQISYWTEKLRNIPALLELPLDFPRPVKQSFIGNTTYFTISEETLQSLKILGKPLGASLFMVLQAAFSVLLHRYSRQETIVMGSPIANRNSKELEELIGFFVNTLVLRMDFSPDVTCKDIIELARDNFLEAYQHQDLPFERLVEAIKPERNPSFSPIFQVMFILQNQNEERGGLKIGDLSLSAIPLAPETSMFDLTLKLEEQESKLFGELEYNTDLFSASTIQHFIEHFQNVLQGFISDPKQSISAIPLLGEDELEKVIVGFNQTQRNYPEAETICTLFEKQARDNPDRIAVLYAEQQISYGELNTRAAKLASHLKAKGVSDETLVGLCLERSIDLIIGILGILKAGAAYVPIDPAYPSNRIEGMISAAKIQFILAQTSTAPLLNWDRQDLIQIDADWKMIDLADPIEFIFSPPEQLIDKLAYVIFTSGSTGKPKGVQISHRALHNFLRTMEEQPGLVCNDSLLAVTTISFDIAALELYLPLISGARIILAPKEMVSDGFELSHLLLSTQANVMQATPATWRLLLSTMEPQSLPLNKLLCGGEALTADLATRLLEAHAEVWNVYGPTETTIWSTRNKLHHASLKGNSNPTIGRPIANTDIYITDPIGHATPIGVPGDLFIGGVGLSRGYLHQPALTAERFIPSQFSPNPGERIYQTGDVARFISNGEIEYIGRADFQVKVRGFRIELGEIESVLGRHPAIQNAVAVCQESANGSSTLNAFIETKEGWEDALTHQKQDSEILEKWQTVWDKTYDADPSTTEVDLNLNGWISSYTGKPIPEFEMKAWVDETVCSILSLNPQNVMEIGCGSGLLLLRVAPKVKSYTGIDFSSSVLSLLEARIQKLGITNTKLIRRNANQFSPKDEKSVDTVIINSVSQYFPNIDYLI
;
A
#
# COMPACT_ATOMS: atom_id res chain seq x y z
N MET A 1 38.38 11.20 -37.78
CA MET A 1 37.19 11.64 -38.51
C MET A 1 36.00 11.43 -37.59
N LEU A 2 35.12 12.43 -37.45
CA LEU A 2 33.85 12.27 -36.73
C LEU A 2 32.72 12.44 -37.74
N LEU A 3 31.85 11.44 -37.85
CA LEU A 3 30.65 11.48 -38.69
C LEU A 3 29.44 11.43 -37.76
N VAL A 4 28.58 12.45 -37.85
CA VAL A 4 27.32 12.51 -37.11
C VAL A 4 26.20 12.50 -38.14
N ILE A 5 25.44 11.41 -38.18
CA ILE A 5 24.38 11.19 -39.17
C ILE A 5 23.10 10.91 -38.39
N HIS A 6 22.04 11.65 -38.67
CA HIS A 6 20.74 11.39 -38.06
C HIS A 6 20.19 10.05 -38.57
N HIS A 7 19.66 9.22 -37.67
CA HIS A 7 19.19 7.86 -37.98
C HIS A 7 18.01 7.81 -38.99
N ILE A 8 17.44 8.97 -39.35
CA ILE A 8 16.35 9.08 -40.34
C ILE A 8 16.83 8.90 -41.78
N ILE A 9 18.13 9.10 -42.04
CA ILE A 9 18.72 9.01 -43.40
C ILE A 9 19.70 7.86 -43.57
N SER A 10 20.06 7.15 -42.49
CA SER A 10 21.02 6.04 -42.52
C SER A 10 20.80 5.13 -41.31
N ASP A 11 21.15 3.86 -41.45
CA ASP A 11 21.13 2.86 -40.39
C ASP A 11 22.52 2.26 -40.10
N GLY A 12 22.60 1.36 -39.11
CA GLY A 12 23.85 0.71 -38.72
C GLY A 12 24.50 -0.12 -39.84
N TRP A 13 23.71 -0.68 -40.75
CA TRP A 13 24.24 -1.40 -41.93
C TRP A 13 24.85 -0.43 -42.94
N SER A 14 24.12 0.63 -43.27
CA SER A 14 24.60 1.68 -44.17
C SER A 14 25.88 2.31 -43.67
N ASN A 15 25.96 2.68 -42.39
CA ASN A 15 27.16 3.30 -41.83
C ASN A 15 28.33 2.29 -41.74
N GLY A 16 28.07 1.09 -41.24
CA GLY A 16 29.11 0.14 -40.87
C GLY A 16 29.64 -0.74 -42.02
N ASN A 17 28.81 -1.05 -43.03
CA ASN A 17 29.17 -1.98 -44.11
C ASN A 17 29.29 -1.31 -45.48
N VAL A 18 28.43 -0.32 -45.77
CA VAL A 18 28.41 0.34 -47.09
C VAL A 18 29.31 1.57 -47.08
N MET A 19 28.97 2.57 -46.27
CA MET A 19 29.63 3.88 -46.26
C MET A 19 31.13 3.76 -45.91
N LEU A 20 31.50 3.02 -44.86
CA LEU A 20 32.91 2.84 -44.51
C LEU A 20 33.70 2.16 -45.63
N LYS A 21 33.13 1.13 -46.28
CA LYS A 21 33.76 0.42 -47.40
C LYS A 21 33.94 1.33 -48.61
N GLU A 22 32.91 2.07 -48.99
CA GLU A 22 32.95 3.02 -50.11
C GLU A 22 33.95 4.15 -49.85
N ILE A 23 34.00 4.71 -48.63
CA ILE A 23 35.00 5.70 -48.25
C ILE A 23 36.42 5.14 -48.42
N CYS A 24 36.66 3.89 -47.99
CA CYS A 24 37.96 3.25 -48.15
C CYS A 24 38.35 3.10 -49.62
N VAL A 25 37.43 2.60 -50.44
CA VAL A 25 37.63 2.37 -51.88
C VAL A 25 37.86 3.68 -52.64
N LEU A 26 37.03 4.69 -52.37
CA LEU A 26 37.13 6.00 -53.01
C LEU A 26 38.40 6.74 -52.59
N TYR A 27 38.77 6.68 -51.31
CA TYR A 27 40.00 7.30 -50.85
C TYR A 27 41.23 6.68 -51.53
N ASP A 28 41.32 5.34 -51.59
CA ASP A 28 42.46 4.68 -52.23
C ASP A 28 42.57 5.05 -53.71
N ALA A 29 41.45 5.02 -54.46
CA ALA A 29 41.41 5.41 -55.86
C ALA A 29 41.82 6.88 -56.08
N PHE A 30 41.22 7.80 -55.34
CA PHE A 30 41.50 9.23 -55.49
C PHE A 30 42.90 9.61 -55.01
N SER A 31 43.45 8.93 -54.01
CA SER A 31 44.84 9.14 -53.57
C SER A 31 45.87 8.80 -54.66
N LYS A 32 45.49 7.93 -55.60
CA LYS A 32 46.30 7.50 -56.77
C LYS A 32 45.94 8.26 -58.05
N ASN A 33 45.10 9.31 -57.97
CA ASN A 33 44.54 10.02 -59.13
C ASN A 33 43.77 9.11 -60.12
N LEU A 34 43.14 8.05 -59.63
CA LEU A 34 42.24 7.21 -60.41
C LEU A 34 40.79 7.73 -60.32
N THR A 35 39.93 7.27 -61.22
CA THR A 35 38.48 7.54 -61.19
C THR A 35 37.78 6.61 -60.19
N SER A 36 36.52 6.91 -59.84
CA SER A 36 35.72 6.07 -58.94
C SER A 36 35.58 4.65 -59.50
N PRO A 37 35.99 3.61 -58.76
CA PRO A 37 35.83 2.22 -59.19
C PRO A 37 34.48 1.61 -58.76
N LEU A 38 33.63 2.38 -58.06
CA LEU A 38 32.31 1.93 -57.63
C LEU A 38 31.34 1.88 -58.82
N GLU A 39 30.63 0.77 -58.96
CA GLU A 39 29.58 0.61 -59.95
C GLU A 39 28.38 1.52 -59.63
N PRO A 40 27.65 2.03 -60.64
CA PRO A 40 26.41 2.77 -60.40
C PRO A 40 25.35 1.87 -59.72
N LEU A 41 24.69 2.41 -58.69
CA LEU A 41 23.58 1.72 -58.02
C LEU A 41 22.41 1.47 -58.97
N SER A 42 21.86 0.25 -58.95
CA SER A 42 20.74 -0.16 -59.81
C SER A 42 19.40 0.46 -59.42
N ILE A 43 19.26 0.86 -58.15
CA ILE A 43 18.09 1.53 -57.57
C ILE A 43 18.57 2.59 -56.56
N GLN A 44 17.69 3.50 -56.16
CA GLN A 44 17.92 4.53 -55.15
C GLN A 44 16.97 4.32 -53.96
N TYR A 45 17.28 4.92 -52.82
CA TYR A 45 16.40 4.86 -51.63
C TYR A 45 14.98 5.40 -51.91
N ALA A 46 14.85 6.38 -52.82
CA ALA A 46 13.55 6.89 -53.25
C ALA A 46 12.69 5.82 -53.93
N ASP A 47 13.30 4.93 -54.73
CA ASP A 47 12.60 3.83 -55.38
C ASP A 47 12.09 2.81 -54.35
N PHE A 48 12.91 2.51 -53.33
CA PHE A 48 12.49 1.69 -52.19
C PHE A 48 11.32 2.31 -51.43
N ALA A 49 11.37 3.61 -51.15
CA ALA A 49 10.30 4.32 -50.44
C ALA A 49 8.98 4.34 -51.22
N GLU A 50 9.04 4.47 -52.56
CA GLU A 50 7.86 4.36 -53.42
C GLU A 50 7.30 2.93 -53.44
N TRP A 51 8.18 1.93 -53.59
CA TRP A 51 7.79 0.52 -53.52
C TRP A 51 7.12 0.16 -52.19
N GLN A 52 7.71 0.58 -51.06
CA GLN A 52 7.18 0.30 -49.73
C GLN A 52 5.81 0.95 -49.55
N ARG A 53 5.61 2.19 -50.03
CA ARG A 53 4.31 2.86 -49.98
C ARG A 53 3.23 2.08 -50.74
N ASN A 54 3.54 1.62 -51.95
CA ASN A 54 2.61 0.80 -52.75
C ASN A 54 2.30 -0.54 -52.08
N LEU A 55 3.29 -1.17 -51.42
CA LEU A 55 3.09 -2.38 -50.64
C LEU A 55 2.13 -2.12 -49.46
N LEU A 56 2.28 -0.95 -48.80
CA LEU A 56 1.53 -0.58 -47.61
C LEU A 56 0.05 -0.26 -47.86
N ASP A 57 -0.31 0.11 -49.09
CA ASP A 57 -1.69 0.43 -49.50
C ASP A 57 -2.44 -0.82 -50.06
N GLY A 58 -1.78 -1.98 -50.13
CA GLY A 58 -2.33 -3.22 -50.69
C GLY A 58 -2.97 -4.19 -49.68
N PRO A 59 -3.66 -5.25 -50.14
CA PRO A 59 -4.33 -6.24 -49.29
C PRO A 59 -3.37 -7.09 -48.43
N HIS A 60 -2.07 -7.07 -48.73
CA HIS A 60 -1.03 -7.72 -47.92
C HIS A 60 -0.99 -7.15 -46.50
N VAL A 61 -1.13 -5.82 -46.36
CA VAL A 61 -1.07 -5.13 -45.07
C VAL A 61 -2.23 -5.50 -44.16
N SER A 62 -3.43 -5.70 -44.69
CA SER A 62 -4.57 -6.13 -43.87
C SER A 62 -4.31 -7.49 -43.20
N LYS A 63 -3.61 -8.42 -43.88
CA LYS A 63 -3.21 -9.70 -43.29
C LYS A 63 -2.16 -9.52 -42.20
N GLN A 64 -1.14 -8.70 -42.47
CA GLN A 64 -0.10 -8.35 -41.49
C GLN A 64 -0.70 -7.73 -40.22
N ILE A 65 -1.58 -6.73 -40.39
CA ILE A 65 -2.29 -6.07 -39.28
C ILE A 65 -3.16 -7.06 -38.50
N SER A 66 -3.91 -7.92 -39.19
CA SER A 66 -4.78 -8.91 -38.52
C SER A 66 -3.96 -9.88 -37.66
N TYR A 67 -2.84 -10.39 -38.21
CA TYR A 67 -1.91 -11.24 -37.46
C TYR A 67 -1.40 -10.53 -36.20
N TRP A 68 -0.81 -9.34 -36.36
CA TRP A 68 -0.20 -8.64 -35.23
C TRP A 68 -1.22 -8.18 -34.18
N THR A 69 -2.43 -7.80 -34.59
CA THR A 69 -3.52 -7.43 -33.67
C THR A 69 -3.96 -8.62 -32.83
N GLU A 70 -3.99 -9.83 -33.40
CA GLU A 70 -4.27 -11.06 -32.66
C GLU A 70 -3.09 -11.44 -31.76
N LYS A 71 -1.86 -11.48 -32.31
CA LYS A 71 -0.64 -11.89 -31.60
C LYS A 71 -0.34 -10.99 -30.40
N LEU A 72 -0.63 -9.69 -30.52
CA LEU A 72 -0.39 -8.69 -29.47
C LEU A 72 -1.67 -8.31 -28.71
N ARG A 73 -2.73 -9.11 -28.80
CA ARG A 73 -3.91 -8.93 -27.94
C ARG A 73 -3.53 -9.16 -26.48
N ASN A 74 -4.04 -8.29 -25.60
CA ASN A 74 -3.88 -8.35 -24.15
C ASN A 74 -2.41 -8.33 -23.68
N ILE A 75 -1.50 -7.74 -24.47
CA ILE A 75 -0.15 -7.50 -23.97
C ILE A 75 -0.19 -6.54 -22.77
N PRO A 76 0.72 -6.70 -21.80
CA PRO A 76 0.85 -5.74 -20.73
C PRO A 76 1.24 -4.37 -21.32
N ALA A 77 0.70 -3.30 -20.74
CA ALA A 77 1.07 -1.94 -21.15
C ALA A 77 2.52 -1.60 -20.78
N LEU A 78 3.02 -2.20 -19.69
CA LEU A 78 4.31 -1.93 -19.10
C LEU A 78 4.95 -3.23 -18.57
N LEU A 79 6.25 -3.39 -18.83
CA LEU A 79 7.09 -4.38 -18.14
C LEU A 79 7.43 -3.87 -16.74
N GLU A 80 6.95 -4.56 -15.71
CA GLU A 80 7.05 -4.14 -14.31
C GLU A 80 8.36 -4.59 -13.67
N LEU A 81 9.49 -4.12 -14.21
CA LEU A 81 10.79 -4.38 -13.59
C LEU A 81 10.92 -3.64 -12.26
N PRO A 82 11.58 -4.23 -11.25
CA PRO A 82 11.88 -3.53 -10.02
C PRO A 82 12.83 -2.36 -10.30
N LEU A 83 12.36 -1.15 -9.98
CA LEU A 83 13.11 0.07 -10.19
C LEU A 83 13.84 0.47 -8.89
N ASP A 84 15.00 1.10 -9.04
CA ASP A 84 15.72 1.74 -7.94
C ASP A 84 15.16 3.14 -7.65
N PHE A 85 14.61 3.77 -8.69
CA PHE A 85 14.09 5.13 -8.64
C PHE A 85 12.67 5.19 -9.24
N PRO A 86 11.82 6.11 -8.76
CA PRO A 86 10.48 6.26 -9.29
C PRO A 86 10.52 6.68 -10.76
N ARG A 87 9.72 6.03 -11.61
CA ARG A 87 9.63 6.35 -13.03
C ARG A 87 9.18 7.82 -13.22
N PRO A 88 9.89 8.62 -14.02
CA PRO A 88 9.50 10.01 -14.28
C PRO A 88 8.23 10.09 -15.13
N VAL A 89 7.47 11.17 -14.96
CA VAL A 89 6.24 11.45 -15.74
C VAL A 89 6.54 11.63 -17.24
N LYS A 90 7.78 11.96 -17.59
CA LYS A 90 8.25 12.05 -18.97
C LYS A 90 9.66 11.48 -19.07
N GLN A 91 9.90 10.62 -20.04
CA GLN A 91 11.23 10.04 -20.28
C GLN A 91 12.26 11.13 -20.65
N SER A 92 13.41 11.12 -19.97
CA SER A 92 14.53 12.06 -20.20
C SER A 92 15.50 11.59 -21.28
N PHE A 93 15.49 10.29 -21.59
CA PHE A 93 16.42 9.59 -22.46
C PHE A 93 17.88 9.58 -21.99
N ILE A 94 18.14 9.93 -20.73
CA ILE A 94 19.49 9.83 -20.14
C ILE A 94 19.76 8.36 -19.81
N GLY A 95 20.93 7.87 -20.21
CA GLY A 95 21.29 6.48 -20.02
C GLY A 95 22.76 6.27 -19.75
N ASN A 96 23.09 5.03 -19.40
CA ASN A 96 24.47 4.58 -19.28
C ASN A 96 24.56 3.13 -19.75
N THR A 97 25.77 2.62 -19.96
CA THR A 97 26.02 1.27 -20.46
C THR A 97 27.00 0.54 -19.56
N THR A 98 26.66 -0.71 -19.19
CA THR A 98 27.59 -1.63 -18.53
C THR A 98 28.02 -2.72 -19.51
N TYR A 99 29.32 -2.99 -19.56
CA TYR A 99 29.92 -3.94 -20.47
C TYR A 99 30.27 -5.24 -19.75
N PHE A 100 30.11 -6.37 -20.43
CA PHE A 100 30.49 -7.68 -19.92
C PHE A 100 30.92 -8.62 -21.04
N THR A 101 31.44 -9.80 -20.69
CA THR A 101 31.88 -10.79 -21.66
C THR A 101 31.41 -12.17 -21.24
N ILE A 102 30.94 -12.95 -22.20
CA ILE A 102 30.62 -14.37 -22.06
C ILE A 102 31.76 -15.15 -22.72
N SER A 103 32.24 -16.19 -22.03
CA SER A 103 33.39 -16.99 -22.46
C SER A 103 33.11 -17.73 -23.77
N GLU A 104 34.19 -18.09 -24.46
CA GLU A 104 34.12 -18.94 -25.66
C GLU A 104 33.43 -20.28 -25.37
N GLU A 105 33.73 -20.89 -24.21
CA GLU A 105 33.13 -22.15 -23.79
C GLU A 105 31.60 -22.06 -23.67
N THR A 106 31.11 -21.00 -23.01
CA THR A 106 29.68 -20.76 -22.86
C THR A 106 29.03 -20.49 -24.22
N LEU A 107 29.65 -19.68 -25.08
CA LEU A 107 29.15 -19.40 -26.44
C LEU A 107 29.00 -20.69 -27.26
N GLN A 108 30.03 -21.54 -27.29
CA GLN A 108 29.98 -22.80 -28.03
C GLN A 108 28.91 -23.74 -27.46
N SER A 109 28.77 -23.80 -26.13
CA SER A 109 27.75 -24.60 -25.48
C SER A 109 26.33 -24.16 -25.85
N LEU A 110 26.07 -22.84 -25.90
CA LEU A 110 24.78 -22.28 -26.32
C LEU A 110 24.47 -22.61 -27.80
N LYS A 111 25.48 -22.55 -28.68
CA LYS A 111 25.33 -22.95 -30.10
C LYS A 111 25.00 -24.44 -30.24
N ILE A 112 25.67 -25.28 -29.45
CA ILE A 112 25.41 -26.73 -29.42
C ILE A 112 24.00 -27.01 -28.90
N LEU A 113 23.55 -26.27 -27.88
CA LEU A 113 22.22 -26.40 -27.29
C LEU A 113 21.09 -26.11 -28.29
N GLY A 114 21.21 -25.03 -29.07
CA GLY A 114 20.17 -24.63 -30.04
C GLY A 114 20.06 -25.56 -31.25
N LYS A 115 21.17 -26.18 -31.68
CA LYS A 115 21.26 -26.99 -32.91
C LYS A 115 20.22 -28.14 -33.00
N PRO A 116 20.06 -29.04 -32.01
CA PRO A 116 19.06 -30.11 -32.07
C PRO A 116 17.61 -29.59 -32.04
N LEU A 117 17.40 -28.36 -31.55
CA LEU A 117 16.09 -27.70 -31.48
C LEU A 117 15.79 -26.87 -32.73
N GLY A 118 16.70 -26.80 -33.70
CA GLY A 118 16.55 -25.91 -34.85
C GLY A 118 16.49 -24.42 -34.47
N ALA A 119 17.03 -24.07 -33.29
CA ALA A 119 17.06 -22.71 -32.78
C ALA A 119 18.43 -22.07 -33.06
N SER A 120 18.42 -20.81 -33.52
CA SER A 120 19.64 -20.03 -33.70
C SER A 120 20.18 -19.55 -32.35
N LEU A 121 21.44 -19.11 -32.31
CA LEU A 121 22.02 -18.47 -31.12
C LEU A 121 21.16 -17.29 -30.63
N PHE A 122 20.62 -16.49 -31.56
CA PHE A 122 19.68 -15.41 -31.24
C PHE A 122 18.49 -15.90 -30.43
N MET A 123 17.82 -16.97 -30.88
CA MET A 123 16.63 -17.51 -30.22
C MET A 123 16.96 -18.06 -28.82
N VAL A 124 18.12 -18.70 -28.65
CA VAL A 124 18.56 -19.23 -27.35
C VAL A 124 18.84 -18.08 -26.36
N LEU A 125 19.56 -17.04 -26.80
CA LEU A 125 19.87 -15.89 -25.95
C LEU A 125 18.62 -15.07 -25.62
N GLN A 126 17.72 -14.88 -26.60
CA GLN A 126 16.45 -14.19 -26.40
C GLN A 126 15.53 -14.97 -25.44
N ALA A 127 15.49 -16.29 -25.53
CA ALA A 127 14.81 -17.16 -24.57
C ALA A 127 15.34 -16.96 -23.15
N ALA A 128 16.66 -17.03 -22.95
CA ALA A 128 17.29 -16.82 -21.65
C ALA A 128 17.03 -15.42 -21.09
N PHE A 129 17.10 -14.39 -21.92
CA PHE A 129 16.81 -13.02 -21.49
C PHE A 129 15.32 -12.85 -21.11
N SER A 130 14.41 -13.49 -21.84
CA SER A 130 12.99 -13.51 -21.50
C SER A 130 12.73 -14.17 -20.15
N VAL A 131 13.42 -15.28 -19.84
CA VAL A 131 13.34 -15.94 -18.52
C VAL A 131 13.80 -15.00 -17.41
N LEU A 132 14.88 -14.26 -17.61
CA LEU A 132 15.36 -13.28 -16.63
C LEU A 132 14.32 -12.18 -16.38
N LEU A 133 13.76 -11.59 -17.44
CA LEU A 133 12.74 -10.55 -17.32
C LEU A 133 11.46 -11.08 -16.65
N HIS A 134 11.05 -12.31 -16.97
CA HIS A 134 9.93 -13.00 -16.32
C HIS A 134 10.18 -13.15 -14.81
N ARG A 135 11.37 -13.61 -14.40
CA ARG A 135 11.70 -13.80 -12.97
C ARG A 135 11.77 -12.48 -12.20
N TYR A 136 12.24 -11.41 -12.84
CA TYR A 136 12.33 -10.08 -12.22
C TYR A 136 10.98 -9.35 -12.12
N SER A 137 10.18 -9.40 -13.18
CA SER A 137 8.88 -8.72 -13.25
C SER A 137 7.74 -9.52 -12.60
N ARG A 138 7.93 -10.83 -12.43
CA ARG A 138 6.88 -11.80 -12.06
C ARG A 138 5.70 -11.80 -13.06
N GLN A 139 5.88 -11.28 -14.27
CA GLN A 139 4.86 -11.24 -15.32
C GLN A 139 4.93 -12.49 -16.21
N GLU A 140 3.78 -13.05 -16.55
CA GLU A 140 3.68 -14.24 -17.42
C GLU A 140 3.90 -13.92 -18.89
N THR A 141 3.64 -12.69 -19.33
CA THR A 141 3.85 -12.27 -20.72
C THR A 141 4.97 -11.25 -20.78
N ILE A 142 6.02 -11.56 -21.53
CA ILE A 142 7.15 -10.67 -21.80
C ILE A 142 7.11 -10.22 -23.25
N VAL A 143 7.20 -8.90 -23.46
CA VAL A 143 7.24 -8.29 -24.79
C VAL A 143 8.51 -7.48 -24.93
N MET A 144 9.29 -7.77 -25.96
CA MET A 144 10.53 -7.06 -26.27
C MET A 144 10.58 -6.72 -27.75
N GLY A 145 11.27 -5.65 -28.10
CA GLY A 145 11.60 -5.40 -29.49
C GLY A 145 12.86 -6.16 -29.91
N SER A 146 13.01 -6.37 -31.21
CA SER A 146 14.29 -6.68 -31.86
C SER A 146 14.39 -5.95 -33.21
N PRO A 147 15.46 -5.20 -33.49
CA PRO A 147 15.64 -4.59 -34.80
C PRO A 147 15.98 -5.66 -35.84
N ILE A 148 15.51 -5.45 -37.06
CA ILE A 148 15.89 -6.22 -38.25
C ILE A 148 16.39 -5.27 -39.33
N ALA A 149 17.39 -5.71 -40.11
CA ALA A 149 17.95 -4.89 -41.18
C ALA A 149 16.94 -4.58 -42.29
N ASN A 150 15.95 -5.46 -42.49
CA ASN A 150 14.89 -5.33 -43.51
C ASN A 150 15.44 -5.13 -44.94
N ARG A 151 16.60 -5.74 -45.23
CA ARG A 151 17.24 -5.76 -46.55
C ARG A 151 17.03 -7.12 -47.19
N ASN A 152 15.83 -7.33 -47.71
CA ASN A 152 15.36 -8.64 -48.15
C ASN A 152 15.67 -8.92 -49.63
N SER A 153 16.40 -8.02 -50.32
CA SER A 153 16.85 -8.18 -51.69
C SER A 153 18.29 -7.69 -51.86
N LYS A 154 18.99 -8.26 -52.85
CA LYS A 154 20.41 -8.00 -53.09
C LYS A 154 20.66 -6.53 -53.45
N GLU A 155 19.72 -5.92 -54.16
CA GLU A 155 19.78 -4.52 -54.59
C GLU A 155 19.76 -3.54 -53.40
N LEU A 156 19.24 -3.96 -52.24
CA LEU A 156 19.21 -3.16 -51.03
C LEU A 156 20.51 -3.24 -50.23
N GLU A 157 21.36 -4.26 -50.41
CA GLU A 157 22.54 -4.49 -49.57
C GLU A 157 23.57 -3.35 -49.67
N GLU A 158 23.69 -2.74 -50.86
CA GLU A 158 24.66 -1.69 -51.19
C GLU A 158 24.09 -0.27 -51.03
N LEU A 159 22.82 -0.11 -50.59
CA LEU A 159 22.20 1.21 -50.46
C LEU A 159 22.50 1.89 -49.13
N ILE A 160 22.75 3.20 -49.19
CA ILE A 160 22.70 4.08 -48.02
C ILE A 160 21.25 4.57 -47.84
N GLY A 161 20.67 4.28 -46.68
CA GLY A 161 19.29 4.64 -46.34
C GLY A 161 18.86 4.07 -45.00
N PHE A 162 17.63 4.37 -44.57
CA PHE A 162 17.04 3.83 -43.35
C PHE A 162 16.11 2.67 -43.69
N PHE A 163 16.56 1.44 -43.45
CA PHE A 163 15.77 0.24 -43.74
C PHE A 163 15.25 -0.45 -42.48
N VAL A 164 15.91 -0.22 -41.34
CA VAL A 164 15.63 -0.90 -40.07
C VAL A 164 14.15 -0.88 -39.72
N ASN A 165 13.60 -2.06 -39.48
CA ASN A 165 12.29 -2.23 -38.87
C ASN A 165 12.44 -2.90 -37.49
N THR A 166 11.44 -2.79 -36.63
CA THR A 166 11.44 -3.43 -35.30
C THR A 166 10.38 -4.52 -35.24
N LEU A 167 10.82 -5.75 -34.96
CA LEU A 167 9.93 -6.86 -34.64
C LEU A 167 9.57 -6.84 -33.16
N VAL A 168 8.31 -7.15 -32.87
CA VAL A 168 7.83 -7.34 -31.50
C VAL A 168 7.85 -8.84 -31.18
N LEU A 169 8.65 -9.22 -30.20
CA LEU A 169 8.81 -10.59 -29.75
C LEU A 169 8.03 -10.76 -28.44
N ARG A 170 6.97 -11.56 -28.51
CA ARG A 170 6.13 -11.93 -27.37
C ARG A 170 6.52 -13.32 -26.87
N MET A 171 6.63 -13.49 -25.56
CA MET A 171 6.83 -14.77 -24.89
C MET A 171 5.79 -14.90 -23.77
N ASP A 172 5.02 -15.98 -23.78
CA ASP A 172 4.07 -16.31 -22.73
C ASP A 172 4.59 -17.52 -21.93
N PHE A 173 4.74 -17.34 -20.63
CA PHE A 173 5.25 -18.34 -19.69
C PHE A 173 4.10 -19.08 -19.04
N SER A 174 4.18 -20.41 -19.04
CA SER A 174 3.28 -21.27 -18.26
C SER A 174 3.99 -21.79 -17.01
N PRO A 175 3.25 -22.19 -15.96
CA PRO A 175 3.82 -22.92 -14.85
C PRO A 175 4.55 -24.18 -15.34
N ASP A 176 5.69 -24.51 -14.73
CA ASP A 176 6.45 -25.75 -14.96
C ASP A 176 7.11 -25.92 -16.35
N VAL A 177 7.27 -24.85 -17.12
CA VAL A 177 7.98 -24.90 -18.41
C VAL A 177 9.48 -25.15 -18.25
N THR A 178 10.04 -25.97 -19.13
CA THR A 178 11.48 -26.28 -19.14
C THR A 178 12.28 -25.29 -19.99
N CYS A 179 13.60 -25.24 -19.79
CA CYS A 179 14.50 -24.43 -20.62
C CYS A 179 14.33 -24.77 -22.11
N LYS A 180 14.21 -26.06 -22.44
CA LYS A 180 13.98 -26.54 -23.80
C LYS A 180 12.68 -25.98 -24.38
N ASP A 181 11.58 -26.04 -23.64
CA ASP A 181 10.26 -25.59 -24.11
C ASP A 181 10.30 -24.09 -24.43
N ILE A 182 10.98 -23.29 -23.60
CA ILE A 182 11.13 -21.85 -23.84
C ILE A 182 12.00 -21.56 -25.08
N ILE A 183 13.04 -22.35 -25.35
CA ILE A 183 13.83 -22.20 -26.59
C ILE A 183 12.98 -22.54 -27.83
N GLU A 184 12.17 -23.60 -27.77
CA GLU A 184 11.27 -23.97 -28.86
C GLU A 184 10.19 -22.89 -29.09
N LEU A 185 9.63 -22.35 -28.02
CA LEU A 185 8.67 -21.23 -28.07
C LEU A 185 9.30 -19.97 -28.67
N ALA A 186 10.52 -19.61 -28.25
CA ALA A 186 11.27 -18.48 -28.81
C ALA A 186 11.54 -18.64 -30.30
N ARG A 187 11.94 -19.85 -30.73
CA ARG A 187 12.14 -20.19 -32.15
C ARG A 187 10.86 -19.98 -32.94
N ASP A 188 9.75 -20.55 -32.49
CA ASP A 188 8.49 -20.53 -33.22
C ASP A 188 7.92 -19.11 -33.29
N ASN A 189 7.93 -18.37 -32.17
CA ASN A 189 7.49 -16.97 -32.13
C ASN A 189 8.35 -16.06 -33.01
N PHE A 190 9.68 -16.26 -33.02
CA PHE A 190 10.56 -15.46 -33.88
C PHE A 190 10.33 -15.75 -35.36
N LEU A 191 10.23 -17.03 -35.76
CA LEU A 191 9.99 -17.40 -37.16
C LEU A 191 8.63 -16.87 -37.66
N GLU A 192 7.60 -16.93 -36.82
CA GLU A 192 6.27 -16.40 -37.12
C GLU A 192 6.31 -14.86 -37.26
N ALA A 193 6.95 -14.16 -36.31
CA ALA A 193 7.17 -12.72 -36.38
C ALA A 193 7.96 -12.30 -37.63
N TYR A 194 8.99 -13.07 -37.98
CA TYR A 194 9.85 -12.79 -39.14
C TYR A 194 9.11 -12.95 -40.48
N GLN A 195 8.13 -13.87 -40.57
CA GLN A 195 7.25 -13.97 -41.75
C GLN A 195 6.33 -12.75 -41.90
N HIS A 196 6.14 -11.98 -40.83
CA HIS A 196 5.25 -10.83 -40.75
C HIS A 196 6.01 -9.49 -40.60
N GLN A 197 7.27 -9.47 -41.05
CA GLN A 197 8.21 -8.35 -40.88
C GLN A 197 7.92 -7.13 -41.76
N ASP A 198 7.07 -7.26 -42.79
CA ASP A 198 6.83 -6.22 -43.79
C ASP A 198 6.04 -5.02 -43.22
N LEU A 199 5.39 -5.18 -42.06
CA LEU A 199 4.64 -4.10 -41.41
C LEU A 199 5.58 -3.21 -40.60
N PRO A 200 5.69 -1.90 -40.91
CA PRO A 200 6.47 -0.96 -40.12
C PRO A 200 5.94 -0.87 -38.68
N PHE A 201 6.85 -0.79 -37.71
CA PHE A 201 6.50 -0.71 -36.30
C PHE A 201 5.54 0.47 -35.99
N GLU A 202 5.70 1.62 -36.62
CA GLU A 202 4.83 2.77 -36.40
C GLU A 202 3.39 2.50 -36.85
N ARG A 203 3.22 1.76 -37.96
CA ARG A 203 1.89 1.33 -38.44
C ARG A 203 1.28 0.28 -37.52
N LEU A 204 2.10 -0.58 -36.92
CA LEU A 204 1.67 -1.52 -35.90
C LEU A 204 1.14 -0.81 -34.66
N VAL A 205 1.86 0.20 -34.16
CA VAL A 205 1.42 1.03 -33.02
C VAL A 205 0.10 1.75 -33.34
N GLU A 206 -0.04 2.29 -34.56
CA GLU A 206 -1.30 2.92 -35.01
C GLU A 206 -2.48 1.95 -35.06
N ALA A 207 -2.23 0.69 -35.43
CA ALA A 207 -3.26 -0.35 -35.52
C ALA A 207 -3.69 -0.87 -34.15
N ILE A 208 -2.73 -1.17 -33.26
CA ILE A 208 -2.99 -1.68 -31.90
C ILE A 208 -3.59 -0.61 -31.00
N LYS A 209 -3.23 0.67 -31.21
CA LYS A 209 -3.61 1.80 -30.37
C LYS A 209 -3.37 1.51 -28.87
N PRO A 210 -2.14 1.13 -28.49
CA PRO A 210 -1.82 0.91 -27.08
C PRO A 210 -1.99 2.20 -26.29
N GLU A 211 -2.13 2.09 -24.97
CA GLU A 211 -2.16 3.25 -24.08
C GLU A 211 -0.94 4.14 -24.33
N ARG A 212 -1.18 5.42 -24.60
CA ARG A 212 -0.11 6.39 -24.83
C ARG A 212 0.30 7.01 -23.50
N ASN A 213 1.50 6.70 -23.04
CA ASN A 213 2.08 7.28 -21.84
C ASN A 213 3.44 7.93 -22.14
N PRO A 214 3.66 9.21 -21.81
CA PRO A 214 4.95 9.88 -22.03
C PRO A 214 6.11 9.36 -21.17
N SER A 215 5.83 8.52 -20.16
CA SER A 215 6.82 7.93 -19.26
C SER A 215 7.56 6.71 -19.83
N PHE A 216 7.06 6.08 -20.89
CA PHE A 216 7.65 4.86 -21.46
C PHE A 216 7.26 4.62 -22.93
N SER A 217 8.07 3.84 -23.64
CA SER A 217 7.80 3.43 -25.02
C SER A 217 6.55 2.54 -25.12
N PRO A 218 5.70 2.70 -26.17
CA PRO A 218 4.54 1.84 -26.38
C PRO A 218 4.94 0.40 -26.76
N ILE A 219 4.10 -0.57 -26.43
CA ILE A 219 4.22 -2.01 -26.73
C ILE A 219 5.34 -2.72 -25.97
N PHE A 220 6.55 -2.18 -25.94
CA PHE A 220 7.69 -2.75 -25.22
C PHE A 220 8.61 -1.67 -24.67
N GLN A 221 9.30 -2.01 -23.58
CA GLN A 221 10.26 -1.14 -22.90
C GLN A 221 11.67 -1.73 -22.86
N VAL A 222 11.85 -2.93 -23.44
CA VAL A 222 13.14 -3.61 -23.50
C VAL A 222 13.46 -4.01 -24.93
N MET A 223 14.71 -3.78 -25.34
CA MET A 223 15.23 -4.07 -26.67
C MET A 223 16.30 -5.17 -26.58
N PHE A 224 16.21 -6.18 -27.46
CA PHE A 224 17.23 -7.24 -27.57
C PHE A 224 17.88 -7.20 -28.94
N ILE A 225 19.23 -7.21 -28.98
CA ILE A 225 20.01 -7.07 -30.20
C ILE A 225 21.15 -8.10 -30.20
N LEU A 226 21.26 -8.88 -31.28
CA LEU A 226 22.47 -9.68 -31.56
C LEU A 226 23.08 -9.21 -32.88
N GLN A 227 24.36 -8.86 -32.86
CA GLN A 227 25.12 -8.53 -34.06
C GLN A 227 26.24 -9.55 -34.27
N ASN A 228 26.41 -9.93 -35.53
CA ASN A 228 27.59 -10.69 -35.96
C ASN A 228 28.50 -9.71 -36.70
N GLN A 229 29.65 -9.37 -36.13
CA GLN A 229 30.69 -8.74 -36.94
C GLN A 229 31.44 -9.83 -37.70
N ASN A 230 31.31 -9.82 -39.02
CA ASN A 230 32.33 -10.44 -39.85
C ASN A 230 33.64 -9.67 -39.60
N GLU A 231 34.75 -10.40 -39.50
CA GLU A 231 36.11 -9.98 -39.10
C GLU A 231 36.70 -8.76 -39.86
N GLU A 232 35.98 -8.18 -40.84
CA GLU A 232 36.46 -7.11 -41.73
C GLU A 232 36.52 -5.70 -41.09
N ARG A 233 35.95 -5.48 -39.90
CA ARG A 233 36.00 -4.16 -39.23
C ARG A 233 37.26 -3.92 -38.40
N GLY A 234 38.01 -4.99 -38.09
CA GLY A 234 39.30 -4.91 -37.41
C GLY A 234 40.42 -4.49 -38.35
N GLY A 235 40.81 -3.22 -38.33
CA GLY A 235 42.02 -2.75 -39.02
C GLY A 235 41.86 -2.57 -40.52
N LEU A 236 40.76 -1.98 -40.98
CA LEU A 236 40.62 -1.49 -42.35
C LEU A 236 41.85 -0.63 -42.69
N LYS A 237 42.63 -1.08 -43.67
CA LYS A 237 43.76 -0.33 -44.20
C LYS A 237 43.33 0.42 -45.45
N ILE A 238 43.65 1.71 -45.50
CA ILE A 238 43.51 2.53 -46.70
C ILE A 238 44.92 2.97 -47.09
N GLY A 239 45.53 2.26 -48.05
CA GLY A 239 46.95 2.43 -48.37
C GLY A 239 47.83 2.21 -47.13
N ASP A 240 48.56 3.25 -46.72
CA ASP A 240 49.43 3.25 -45.53
C ASP A 240 48.70 3.64 -44.23
N LEU A 241 47.42 4.01 -44.29
CA LEU A 241 46.62 4.41 -43.13
C LEU A 241 45.91 3.20 -42.50
N SER A 242 45.88 3.16 -41.17
CA SER A 242 45.10 2.19 -40.39
C SER A 242 43.89 2.89 -39.77
N LEU A 243 42.70 2.32 -39.94
CA LEU A 243 41.49 2.81 -39.31
C LEU A 243 41.19 1.98 -38.07
N SER A 244 40.81 2.66 -36.99
CA SER A 244 40.27 2.05 -35.78
C SER A 244 39.04 2.83 -35.36
N ALA A 245 38.00 2.12 -34.94
CA ALA A 245 36.84 2.74 -34.35
C ALA A 245 37.21 3.26 -32.95
N ILE A 246 36.82 4.51 -32.65
CA ILE A 246 36.88 5.04 -31.30
C ILE A 246 35.47 4.88 -30.72
N PRO A 247 35.27 4.02 -29.71
CA PRO A 247 33.97 3.89 -29.08
C PRO A 247 33.61 5.21 -28.39
N LEU A 248 32.41 5.72 -28.68
CA LEU A 248 31.78 6.77 -27.90
C LEU A 248 30.85 6.06 -26.92
N ALA A 249 31.00 6.30 -25.62
CA ALA A 249 30.04 5.81 -24.64
C ALA A 249 28.75 6.64 -24.80
N PRO A 250 27.63 6.06 -25.27
CA PRO A 250 26.39 6.80 -25.35
C PRO A 250 25.87 7.07 -23.93
N GLU A 251 25.69 8.34 -23.57
CA GLU A 251 25.03 8.76 -22.32
C GLU A 251 23.50 8.83 -22.48
N THR A 252 22.95 8.06 -23.43
CA THR A 252 21.53 8.10 -23.79
C THR A 252 20.93 6.70 -23.76
N SER A 253 19.66 6.59 -23.38
CA SER A 253 18.89 5.36 -23.52
C SER A 253 17.47 5.62 -24.02
N MET A 254 17.09 4.94 -25.10
CA MET A 254 15.78 5.08 -25.75
C MET A 254 14.70 4.22 -25.08
N PHE A 255 15.12 3.17 -24.37
CA PHE A 255 14.26 2.20 -23.72
C PHE A 255 14.60 2.12 -22.23
N ASP A 256 13.90 1.29 -21.45
CA ASP A 256 14.28 1.08 -20.06
C ASP A 256 15.59 0.28 -19.99
N LEU A 257 15.69 -0.76 -20.82
CA LEU A 257 16.89 -1.58 -21.02
C LEU A 257 17.09 -1.93 -22.50
N THR A 258 18.34 -1.92 -22.96
CA THR A 258 18.75 -2.50 -24.24
C THR A 258 19.89 -3.48 -23.99
N LEU A 259 19.64 -4.78 -24.22
CA LEU A 259 20.68 -5.80 -24.21
C LEU A 259 21.20 -5.98 -25.64
N LYS A 260 22.45 -5.59 -25.85
CA LYS A 260 23.17 -5.83 -27.10
C LYS A 260 24.27 -6.86 -26.87
N LEU A 261 24.28 -7.88 -27.72
CA LEU A 261 25.28 -8.93 -27.73
C LEU A 261 25.97 -8.94 -29.08
N GLU A 262 27.29 -9.15 -29.08
CA GLU A 262 28.11 -9.15 -30.27
C GLU A 262 29.09 -10.33 -30.25
N GLU A 263 29.02 -11.17 -31.28
CA GLU A 263 30.00 -12.25 -31.45
C GLU A 263 31.28 -11.69 -32.08
N GLN A 264 32.39 -11.76 -31.35
CA GLN A 264 33.73 -11.33 -31.80
C GLN A 264 34.80 -12.26 -31.22
N GLU A 265 35.79 -12.64 -32.05
CA GLU A 265 36.96 -13.44 -31.61
C GLU A 265 36.59 -14.71 -30.82
N SER A 266 35.54 -15.42 -31.26
CA SER A 266 34.99 -16.62 -30.60
C SER A 266 34.44 -16.38 -29.18
N LYS A 267 34.21 -15.13 -28.77
CA LYS A 267 33.52 -14.74 -27.54
C LYS A 267 32.26 -13.95 -27.86
N LEU A 268 31.43 -13.78 -26.84
CA LEU A 268 30.24 -12.94 -26.94
C LEU A 268 30.40 -11.75 -26.00
N PHE A 269 30.57 -10.56 -26.57
CA PHE A 269 30.65 -9.30 -25.85
C PHE A 269 29.24 -8.78 -25.62
N GLY A 270 28.97 -8.31 -24.41
CA GLY A 270 27.67 -7.79 -24.03
C GLY A 270 27.72 -6.35 -23.56
N GLU A 271 26.68 -5.61 -23.94
CA GLU A 271 26.41 -4.24 -23.55
C GLU A 271 24.98 -4.21 -23.00
N LEU A 272 24.83 -3.83 -21.74
CA LEU A 272 23.52 -3.56 -21.16
C LEU A 272 23.39 -2.05 -20.96
N GLU A 273 22.70 -1.42 -21.89
CA GLU A 273 22.30 -0.02 -21.82
C GLU A 273 21.04 0.10 -20.96
N TYR A 274 20.96 1.13 -20.12
CA TYR A 274 19.84 1.32 -19.19
C TYR A 274 19.57 2.80 -18.94
N ASN A 275 18.31 3.10 -18.63
CA ASN A 275 17.88 4.43 -18.22
C ASN A 275 18.28 4.72 -16.76
N THR A 276 19.10 5.75 -16.55
CA THR A 276 19.63 6.11 -15.21
C THR A 276 18.59 6.77 -14.30
N ASP A 277 17.46 7.21 -14.84
CA ASP A 277 16.31 7.66 -14.05
C ASP A 277 15.56 6.49 -13.40
N LEU A 278 15.88 5.25 -13.77
CA LEU A 278 15.16 4.04 -13.33
C LEU A 278 16.08 3.08 -12.55
N PHE A 279 17.32 2.90 -13.03
CA PHE A 279 18.25 1.90 -12.51
C PHE A 279 19.59 2.50 -12.09
N SER A 280 20.14 1.95 -11.02
CA SER A 280 21.51 2.16 -10.57
C SER A 280 22.47 1.19 -11.28
N ALA A 281 23.74 1.59 -11.41
CA ALA A 281 24.78 0.73 -11.99
C ALA A 281 24.93 -0.60 -11.23
N SER A 282 24.75 -0.61 -9.90
CA SER A 282 24.80 -1.83 -9.09
C SER A 282 23.69 -2.82 -9.44
N THR A 283 22.47 -2.33 -9.69
CA THR A 283 21.34 -3.19 -10.06
C THR A 283 21.55 -3.81 -11.45
N ILE A 284 22.13 -3.05 -12.37
CA ILE A 284 22.47 -3.51 -13.72
C ILE A 284 23.59 -4.56 -13.69
N GLN A 285 24.57 -4.40 -12.81
CA GLN A 285 25.61 -5.40 -12.60
C GLN A 285 25.03 -6.74 -12.14
N HIS A 286 24.11 -6.73 -11.16
CA HIS A 286 23.40 -7.96 -10.75
C HIS A 286 22.55 -8.53 -11.88
N PHE A 287 21.89 -7.70 -12.68
CA PHE A 287 21.15 -8.17 -13.88
C PHE A 287 22.04 -8.97 -14.84
N ILE A 288 23.28 -8.52 -15.07
CA ILE A 288 24.25 -9.20 -15.91
C ILE A 288 24.68 -10.54 -15.30
N GLU A 289 25.00 -10.56 -14.01
CA GLU A 289 25.39 -11.78 -13.29
C GLU A 289 24.26 -12.82 -13.32
N HIS A 290 23.03 -12.37 -13.10
CA HIS A 290 21.84 -13.22 -13.16
C HIS A 290 21.55 -13.71 -14.58
N PHE A 291 21.77 -12.88 -15.60
CA PHE A 291 21.69 -13.33 -16.99
C PHE A 291 22.69 -14.45 -17.27
N GLN A 292 23.94 -14.32 -16.81
CA GLN A 292 24.96 -15.35 -16.95
C GLN A 292 24.57 -16.65 -16.22
N ASN A 293 23.97 -16.54 -15.02
CA ASN A 293 23.45 -17.70 -14.29
C ASN A 293 22.31 -18.40 -15.05
N VAL A 294 21.40 -17.64 -15.67
CA VAL A 294 20.33 -18.21 -16.52
C VAL A 294 20.91 -18.95 -17.73
N LEU A 295 21.90 -18.37 -18.41
CA LEU A 295 22.60 -19.03 -19.51
C LEU A 295 23.24 -20.34 -19.05
N GLN A 296 23.85 -20.35 -17.87
CA GLN A 296 24.46 -21.57 -17.34
C GLN A 296 23.41 -22.63 -16.93
N GLY A 297 22.25 -22.20 -16.43
CA GLY A 297 21.11 -23.09 -16.22
C GLY A 297 20.69 -23.78 -17.52
N PHE A 298 20.54 -23.02 -18.60
CA PHE A 298 20.18 -23.56 -19.92
C PHE A 298 21.18 -24.61 -20.43
N ILE A 299 22.48 -24.39 -20.19
CA ILE A 299 23.56 -25.32 -20.60
C ILE A 299 23.56 -26.59 -19.73
N SER A 300 23.31 -26.46 -18.43
CA SER A 300 23.51 -27.54 -17.45
C SER A 300 22.49 -28.67 -17.59
N ASP A 301 21.21 -28.33 -17.69
CA ASP A 301 20.13 -29.29 -17.98
C ASP A 301 18.98 -28.60 -18.72
N PRO A 302 18.83 -28.83 -20.04
CA PRO A 302 17.75 -28.24 -20.82
C PRO A 302 16.35 -28.72 -20.41
N LYS A 303 16.22 -29.82 -19.67
CA LYS A 303 14.93 -30.38 -19.22
C LYS A 303 14.53 -29.90 -17.83
N GLN A 304 15.39 -29.15 -17.14
CA GLN A 304 15.03 -28.56 -15.86
C GLN A 304 13.97 -27.47 -16.05
N SER A 305 13.15 -27.27 -15.02
CA SER A 305 12.21 -26.14 -14.97
C SER A 305 12.97 -24.82 -14.91
N ILE A 306 12.51 -23.80 -15.63
CA ILE A 306 13.12 -22.45 -15.59
C ILE A 306 13.07 -21.82 -14.18
N SER A 307 12.12 -22.27 -13.36
CA SER A 307 11.95 -21.88 -11.96
C SER A 307 13.04 -22.43 -11.05
N ALA A 308 13.64 -23.58 -11.41
CA ALA A 308 14.69 -24.24 -10.65
C ALA A 308 16.08 -23.65 -10.88
N ILE A 309 16.24 -22.80 -11.90
CA ILE A 309 17.53 -22.15 -12.20
C ILE A 309 17.87 -21.19 -11.04
N PRO A 310 19.03 -21.37 -10.37
CA PRO A 310 19.51 -20.43 -9.37
C PRO A 310 19.78 -19.08 -10.02
N LEU A 311 19.08 -18.05 -9.56
CA LEU A 311 19.27 -16.70 -10.09
C LEU A 311 20.45 -16.01 -9.41
N LEU A 312 20.51 -16.12 -8.08
CA LEU A 312 21.56 -15.53 -7.24
C LEU A 312 22.84 -16.38 -7.30
N GLY A 313 24.00 -15.71 -7.33
CA GLY A 313 25.29 -16.36 -7.06
C GLY A 313 25.45 -16.71 -5.56
N GLU A 314 26.47 -17.51 -5.23
CA GLU A 314 26.73 -17.95 -3.84
C GLU A 314 26.89 -16.77 -2.87
N ASP A 315 27.65 -15.74 -3.27
CA ASP A 315 27.92 -14.55 -2.42
C ASP A 315 26.65 -13.73 -2.14
N GLU A 316 25.80 -13.50 -3.15
CA GLU A 316 24.55 -12.75 -2.97
C GLU A 316 23.56 -13.57 -2.12
N LEU A 317 23.47 -14.88 -2.39
CA LEU A 317 22.62 -15.79 -1.63
C LEU A 317 23.03 -15.82 -0.15
N GLU A 318 24.32 -15.95 0.16
CA GLU A 318 24.84 -15.87 1.53
C GLU A 318 24.54 -14.50 2.15
N LYS A 319 24.68 -13.41 1.39
CA LYS A 319 24.39 -12.06 1.88
C LYS A 319 22.91 -11.88 2.26
N VAL A 320 21.96 -12.35 1.45
CA VAL A 320 20.52 -12.18 1.74
C VAL A 320 19.99 -13.18 2.78
N ILE A 321 20.56 -14.38 2.88
CA ILE A 321 20.14 -15.39 3.86
C ILE A 321 20.82 -15.19 5.21
N VAL A 322 22.13 -14.92 5.22
CA VAL A 322 22.96 -14.85 6.43
C VAL A 322 23.38 -13.42 6.73
N GLY A 323 23.93 -12.71 5.75
CA GLY A 323 24.52 -11.38 5.95
C GLY A 323 23.54 -10.35 6.54
N PHE A 324 22.34 -10.24 5.98
CA PHE A 324 21.30 -9.34 6.50
C PHE A 324 20.60 -9.85 7.77
N ASN A 325 20.82 -11.11 8.14
CA ASN A 325 20.25 -11.78 9.31
C ASN A 325 21.28 -12.02 10.44
N GLN A 326 22.35 -11.21 10.49
CA GLN A 326 23.32 -11.22 11.61
C GLN A 326 22.76 -10.53 12.86
N THR A 327 21.64 -11.04 13.37
CA THR A 327 20.86 -10.42 14.45
C THR A 327 21.07 -11.07 15.82
N GLN A 328 21.98 -12.06 15.91
CA GLN A 328 22.14 -12.86 17.11
C GLN A 328 22.57 -11.98 18.30
N ARG A 329 21.83 -12.11 19.41
CA ARG A 329 22.08 -11.44 20.69
C ARG A 329 21.81 -12.40 21.84
N ASN A 330 22.75 -12.48 22.76
CA ASN A 330 22.61 -13.31 23.94
C ASN A 330 21.90 -12.52 25.04
N TYR A 331 20.60 -12.78 25.21
CA TYR A 331 19.86 -12.32 26.38
C TYR A 331 19.78 -13.42 27.44
N PRO A 332 19.83 -13.10 28.74
CA PRO A 332 19.69 -14.10 29.80
C PRO A 332 18.39 -14.90 29.66
N GLU A 333 18.49 -16.23 29.53
CA GLU A 333 17.32 -17.08 29.21
C GLU A 333 16.33 -17.24 30.37
N ALA A 334 16.70 -16.82 31.58
CA ALA A 334 15.91 -17.00 32.80
C ALA A 334 15.23 -15.70 33.27
N GLU A 335 14.95 -14.75 32.38
CA GLU A 335 14.27 -13.51 32.74
C GLU A 335 12.90 -13.39 32.06
N THR A 336 11.85 -13.24 32.86
CA THR A 336 10.49 -12.93 32.41
C THR A 336 10.17 -11.46 32.69
N ILE A 337 9.07 -10.97 32.12
CA ILE A 337 8.54 -9.64 32.46
C ILE A 337 8.34 -9.47 33.97
N CYS A 338 7.86 -10.50 34.68
CA CYS A 338 7.64 -10.44 36.12
C CYS A 338 8.96 -10.25 36.88
N THR A 339 10.01 -11.00 36.54
CA THR A 339 11.31 -10.91 37.23
C THR A 339 12.01 -9.58 36.95
N LEU A 340 11.88 -9.05 35.73
CA LEU A 340 12.42 -7.74 35.36
C LEU A 340 11.69 -6.61 36.08
N PHE A 341 10.36 -6.65 36.13
CA PHE A 341 9.54 -5.68 36.87
C PHE A 341 9.82 -5.74 38.38
N GLU A 342 9.93 -6.93 38.97
CA GLU A 342 10.23 -7.08 40.41
C GLU A 342 11.61 -6.55 40.79
N LYS A 343 12.59 -6.64 39.88
CA LYS A 343 13.88 -5.98 40.06
C LYS A 343 13.69 -4.46 40.18
N GLN A 344 12.94 -3.84 39.27
CA GLN A 344 12.65 -2.40 39.36
C GLN A 344 11.86 -2.04 40.60
N ALA A 345 10.88 -2.87 41.01
CA ALA A 345 10.10 -2.62 42.21
C ALA A 345 10.90 -2.72 43.52
N ARG A 346 11.95 -3.55 43.55
CA ARG A 346 12.89 -3.61 44.68
C ARG A 346 13.89 -2.45 44.67
N ASP A 347 14.44 -2.13 43.50
CA ASP A 347 15.48 -1.11 43.37
C ASP A 347 14.90 0.31 43.50
N ASN A 348 13.63 0.51 43.10
CA ASN A 348 12.97 1.81 43.00
C ASN A 348 11.51 1.81 43.52
N PRO A 349 11.23 1.37 44.75
CA PRO A 349 9.86 1.13 45.23
C PRO A 349 8.97 2.39 45.24
N ASP A 350 9.53 3.56 45.53
CA ASP A 350 8.77 4.81 45.69
C ASP A 350 8.55 5.57 44.37
N ARG A 351 9.17 5.13 43.27
CA ARG A 351 8.96 5.76 41.96
C ARG A 351 7.56 5.46 41.46
N ILE A 352 6.95 6.43 40.78
CA ILE A 352 5.63 6.26 40.16
C ILE A 352 5.76 5.34 38.95
N ALA A 353 5.00 4.23 38.96
CA ALA A 353 4.96 3.27 37.86
C ALA A 353 3.87 3.61 36.85
N VAL A 354 2.67 3.95 37.34
CA VAL A 354 1.50 4.21 36.50
C VAL A 354 0.77 5.46 36.98
N LEU A 355 0.37 6.29 36.04
CA LEU A 355 -0.51 7.44 36.23
C LEU A 355 -1.75 7.28 35.35
N TYR A 356 -2.94 7.47 35.94
CA TYR A 356 -4.22 7.45 35.25
C TYR A 356 -5.14 8.51 35.86
N ALA A 357 -5.50 9.52 35.07
CA ALA A 357 -6.17 10.72 35.56
C ALA A 357 -5.41 11.33 36.77
N GLU A 358 -6.09 11.56 37.89
CA GLU A 358 -5.46 12.06 39.14
C GLU A 358 -4.87 10.95 40.01
N GLN A 359 -5.02 9.69 39.62
CA GLN A 359 -4.51 8.54 40.38
C GLN A 359 -3.09 8.19 39.94
N GLN A 360 -2.28 7.79 40.92
CA GLN A 360 -0.93 7.29 40.70
C GLN A 360 -0.67 6.10 41.61
N ILE A 361 0.20 5.19 41.17
CA ILE A 361 0.67 4.07 41.97
C ILE A 361 2.18 3.91 41.83
N SER A 362 2.86 3.67 42.94
CA SER A 362 4.31 3.44 42.91
C SER A 362 4.65 2.02 42.42
N TYR A 363 5.90 1.80 42.04
CA TYR A 363 6.42 0.47 41.69
C TYR A 363 6.23 -0.55 42.83
N GLY A 364 6.53 -0.16 44.07
CA GLY A 364 6.39 -1.02 45.25
C GLY A 364 4.94 -1.36 45.57
N GLU A 365 4.04 -0.37 45.48
CA GLU A 365 2.60 -0.57 45.67
C GLU A 365 2.03 -1.46 44.56
N LEU A 366 2.35 -1.18 43.30
CA LEU A 366 1.89 -1.97 42.15
C LEU A 366 2.34 -3.43 42.28
N ASN A 367 3.59 -3.66 42.64
CA ASN A 367 4.12 -5.02 42.82
C ASN A 367 3.40 -5.76 43.94
N THR A 368 3.17 -5.10 45.09
CA THR A 368 2.45 -5.68 46.23
C THR A 368 1.02 -6.05 45.86
N ARG A 369 0.30 -5.13 45.20
CA ARG A 369 -1.08 -5.34 44.77
C ARG A 369 -1.20 -6.48 43.74
N ALA A 370 -0.30 -6.52 42.76
CA ALA A 370 -0.23 -7.61 41.79
C ALA A 370 0.10 -8.96 42.45
N ALA A 371 0.99 -8.99 43.44
CA ALA A 371 1.34 -10.21 44.18
C ALA A 371 0.15 -10.74 44.99
N LYS A 372 -0.62 -9.87 45.65
CA LYS A 372 -1.85 -10.27 46.36
C LYS A 372 -2.92 -10.81 45.41
N LEU A 373 -3.10 -10.17 44.25
CA LEU A 373 -4.01 -10.69 43.23
C LEU A 373 -3.56 -12.07 42.73
N ALA A 374 -2.26 -12.27 42.50
CA ALA A 374 -1.71 -13.57 42.11
C ALA A 374 -2.02 -14.66 43.16
N SER A 375 -1.83 -14.36 44.46
CA SER A 375 -2.20 -15.27 45.55
C SER A 375 -3.68 -15.64 45.51
N HIS A 376 -4.55 -14.65 45.29
CA HIS A 376 -5.98 -14.86 45.20
C HIS A 376 -6.36 -15.74 44.00
N LEU A 377 -5.77 -15.49 42.82
CA LEU A 377 -5.96 -16.30 41.62
C LEU A 377 -5.54 -17.76 41.85
N LYS A 378 -4.38 -17.99 42.49
CA LYS A 378 -3.94 -19.35 42.85
C LYS A 378 -4.90 -20.05 43.82
N ALA A 379 -5.39 -19.34 44.83
CA ALA A 379 -6.37 -19.87 45.77
C ALA A 379 -7.70 -20.25 45.09
N LYS A 380 -8.04 -19.60 43.97
CA LYS A 380 -9.19 -19.93 43.12
C LYS A 380 -8.94 -21.08 42.15
N GLY A 381 -7.71 -21.59 42.06
CA GLY A 381 -7.35 -22.73 41.21
C GLY A 381 -6.65 -22.36 39.91
N VAL A 382 -6.27 -21.09 39.71
CA VAL A 382 -5.43 -20.69 38.58
C VAL A 382 -4.04 -21.31 38.74
N SER A 383 -3.62 -22.10 37.74
CA SER A 383 -2.30 -22.70 37.65
C SER A 383 -1.49 -22.15 36.48
N ASP A 384 -0.25 -22.60 36.35
CA ASP A 384 0.63 -22.22 35.25
C ASP A 384 -0.02 -22.48 33.87
N GLU A 385 0.18 -21.55 32.93
CA GLU A 385 -0.44 -21.51 31.58
C GLU A 385 -1.98 -21.49 31.54
N THR A 386 -2.68 -21.35 32.66
CA THR A 386 -4.13 -21.12 32.63
C THR A 386 -4.44 -19.85 31.85
N LEU A 387 -5.41 -19.89 30.93
CA LEU A 387 -5.87 -18.71 30.21
C LEU A 387 -6.92 -17.96 31.04
N VAL A 388 -6.59 -16.75 31.47
CA VAL A 388 -7.49 -15.87 32.23
C VAL A 388 -8.00 -14.76 31.31
N GLY A 389 -9.32 -14.68 31.12
CA GLY A 389 -9.94 -13.59 30.38
C GLY A 389 -9.79 -12.28 31.14
N LEU A 390 -9.36 -11.21 30.47
CA LEU A 390 -9.14 -9.90 31.07
C LEU A 390 -10.10 -8.88 30.43
N CYS A 391 -11.21 -8.58 31.12
CA CYS A 391 -12.27 -7.69 30.65
C CYS A 391 -12.33 -6.43 31.53
N LEU A 392 -11.32 -5.58 31.42
CA LEU A 392 -11.17 -4.34 32.20
C LEU A 392 -11.09 -3.14 31.27
N GLU A 393 -11.65 -2.00 31.71
CA GLU A 393 -11.35 -0.71 31.09
C GLU A 393 -9.99 -0.19 31.57
N ARG A 394 -9.50 0.87 30.92
CA ARG A 394 -8.24 1.51 31.27
C ARG A 394 -8.30 2.06 32.69
N SER A 395 -7.43 1.56 33.55
CA SER A 395 -7.34 1.93 34.96
C SER A 395 -6.01 1.41 35.53
N ILE A 396 -5.68 1.77 36.77
CA ILE A 396 -4.57 1.14 37.49
C ILE A 396 -4.84 -0.37 37.70
N ASP A 397 -6.10 -0.74 37.92
CA ASP A 397 -6.53 -2.12 38.12
C ASP A 397 -6.27 -3.00 36.89
N LEU A 398 -6.29 -2.42 35.68
CA LEU A 398 -5.87 -3.11 34.46
C LEU A 398 -4.42 -3.61 34.56
N ILE A 399 -3.51 -2.78 35.05
CA ILE A 399 -2.08 -3.13 35.16
C ILE A 399 -1.85 -4.12 36.30
N ILE A 400 -2.56 -3.93 37.43
CA ILE A 400 -2.58 -4.90 38.53
C ILE A 400 -3.07 -6.26 38.02
N GLY A 401 -4.14 -6.28 37.22
CA GLY A 401 -4.72 -7.47 36.62
C GLY A 401 -3.75 -8.23 35.74
N ILE A 402 -3.12 -7.55 34.79
CA ILE A 402 -2.10 -8.12 33.91
C ILE A 402 -0.96 -8.73 34.71
N LEU A 403 -0.35 -7.96 35.61
CA LEU A 403 0.80 -8.42 36.40
C LEU A 403 0.40 -9.53 37.38
N GLY A 404 -0.79 -9.49 37.96
CA GLY A 404 -1.30 -10.52 38.87
C GLY A 404 -1.53 -11.85 38.18
N ILE A 405 -2.09 -11.85 36.96
CA ILE A 405 -2.24 -13.05 36.14
C ILE A 405 -0.87 -13.65 35.81
N LEU A 406 0.06 -12.82 35.32
CA LEU A 406 1.40 -13.28 34.96
C LEU A 406 2.18 -13.81 36.17
N LYS A 407 2.09 -13.13 37.33
CA LYS A 407 2.70 -13.58 38.59
C LYS A 407 2.10 -14.89 39.10
N ALA A 408 0.84 -15.19 38.78
CA ALA A 408 0.24 -16.49 39.06
C ALA A 408 0.79 -17.61 38.13
N GLY A 409 1.62 -17.30 37.14
CA GLY A 409 2.12 -18.22 36.13
C GLY A 409 1.16 -18.44 34.96
N ALA A 410 0.04 -17.73 34.95
CA ALA A 410 -1.02 -17.81 33.95
C ALA A 410 -0.79 -16.82 32.81
N ALA A 411 -1.55 -16.98 31.71
CA ALA A 411 -1.54 -16.07 30.57
C ALA A 411 -2.88 -15.35 30.45
N TYR A 412 -2.85 -14.07 30.10
CA TYR A 412 -4.09 -13.30 29.92
C TYR A 412 -4.58 -13.34 28.47
N VAL A 413 -5.90 -13.24 28.32
CA VAL A 413 -6.59 -13.03 27.04
C VAL A 413 -7.37 -11.72 27.13
N PRO A 414 -6.93 -10.64 26.47
CA PRO A 414 -7.62 -9.36 26.54
C PRO A 414 -8.99 -9.46 25.85
N ILE A 415 -10.02 -8.96 26.53
CA ILE A 415 -11.40 -8.88 26.04
C ILE A 415 -11.81 -7.42 26.13
N ASP A 416 -11.86 -6.72 25.00
CA ASP A 416 -12.29 -5.31 24.97
C ASP A 416 -13.79 -5.20 25.33
N PRO A 417 -14.16 -4.49 26.40
CA PRO A 417 -15.57 -4.34 26.80
C PRO A 417 -16.43 -3.64 25.74
N ALA A 418 -15.83 -2.91 24.79
CA ALA A 418 -16.56 -2.27 23.70
C ALA A 418 -16.81 -3.19 22.50
N TYR A 419 -16.31 -4.43 22.53
CA TYR A 419 -16.67 -5.39 21.51
C TYR A 419 -18.15 -5.79 21.62
N PRO A 420 -18.81 -6.06 20.48
CA PRO A 420 -20.14 -6.66 20.47
C PRO A 420 -20.18 -7.94 21.30
N SER A 421 -21.30 -8.19 22.01
CA SER A 421 -21.43 -9.34 22.93
C SER A 421 -21.15 -10.68 22.26
N ASN A 422 -21.61 -10.88 21.01
CA ASN A 422 -21.33 -12.08 20.23
C ASN A 422 -19.82 -12.31 19.97
N ARG A 423 -19.04 -11.23 19.82
CA ARG A 423 -17.59 -11.31 19.65
C ARG A 423 -16.92 -11.69 20.97
N ILE A 424 -17.35 -11.11 22.09
CA ILE A 424 -16.87 -11.44 23.43
C ILE A 424 -17.13 -12.92 23.73
N GLU A 425 -18.37 -13.38 23.54
CA GLU A 425 -18.76 -14.80 23.71
C GLU A 425 -17.93 -15.73 22.81
N GLY A 426 -17.73 -15.33 21.55
CA GLY A 426 -16.91 -16.07 20.59
C GLY A 426 -15.45 -16.22 21.03
N MET A 427 -14.83 -15.15 21.55
CA MET A 427 -13.45 -15.17 22.06
C MET A 427 -13.32 -16.06 23.30
N ILE A 428 -14.24 -15.92 24.25
CA ILE A 428 -14.30 -16.72 25.47
C ILE A 428 -14.43 -18.21 25.13
N SER A 429 -15.36 -18.55 24.22
CA SER A 429 -15.56 -19.92 23.77
C SER A 429 -14.35 -20.47 23.00
N ALA A 430 -13.74 -19.68 22.10
CA ALA A 430 -12.60 -20.10 21.30
C ALA A 430 -11.36 -20.36 22.17
N ALA A 431 -11.12 -19.53 23.19
CA ALA A 431 -10.02 -19.71 24.14
C ALA A 431 -10.33 -20.68 25.28
N LYS A 432 -11.57 -21.19 25.39
CA LYS A 432 -12.03 -22.05 26.50
C LYS A 432 -11.69 -21.45 27.86
N ILE A 433 -11.92 -20.14 28.01
CA ILE A 433 -11.62 -19.42 29.24
C ILE A 433 -12.43 -20.02 30.39
N GLN A 434 -11.76 -20.25 31.52
CA GLN A 434 -12.39 -20.72 32.75
C GLN A 434 -12.54 -19.57 33.74
N PHE A 435 -11.49 -18.78 33.92
CA PHE A 435 -11.47 -17.66 34.85
C PHE A 435 -11.53 -16.33 34.10
N ILE A 436 -12.36 -15.40 34.54
CA ILE A 436 -12.41 -14.03 34.00
C ILE A 436 -12.15 -13.03 35.12
N LEU A 437 -11.18 -12.15 34.89
CA LEU A 437 -10.96 -10.96 35.67
C LEU A 437 -11.67 -9.78 35.00
N ALA A 438 -12.62 -9.18 35.71
CA ALA A 438 -13.43 -8.06 35.26
C ALA A 438 -13.55 -7.01 36.36
N GLN A 439 -14.18 -5.88 36.05
CA GLN A 439 -14.59 -4.88 37.03
C GLN A 439 -16.12 -4.90 37.14
N THR A 440 -16.67 -4.32 38.21
CA THR A 440 -18.11 -4.32 38.46
C THR A 440 -18.91 -3.76 37.27
N SER A 441 -18.36 -2.75 36.57
CA SER A 441 -19.00 -2.13 35.40
C SER A 441 -19.01 -3.01 34.14
N THR A 442 -18.01 -3.88 33.95
CA THR A 442 -17.88 -4.72 32.73
C THR A 442 -18.42 -6.13 32.92
N ALA A 443 -18.52 -6.60 34.16
CA ALA A 443 -19.07 -7.91 34.50
C ALA A 443 -20.46 -8.22 33.87
N PRO A 444 -21.42 -7.27 33.80
CA PRO A 444 -22.72 -7.53 33.16
C PRO A 444 -22.65 -7.89 31.67
N LEU A 445 -21.55 -7.54 30.98
CA LEU A 445 -21.37 -7.78 29.54
C LEU A 445 -21.04 -9.25 29.21
N LEU A 446 -20.65 -10.05 30.20
CA LEU A 446 -20.01 -11.35 30.00
C LEU A 446 -20.97 -12.55 30.02
N ASN A 447 -22.22 -12.37 30.47
CA ASN A 447 -23.21 -13.44 30.67
C ASN A 447 -22.59 -14.75 31.25
N TRP A 448 -21.78 -14.60 32.31
CA TRP A 448 -20.88 -15.64 32.82
C TRP A 448 -21.32 -16.18 34.18
N ASP A 449 -20.94 -17.42 34.52
CA ASP A 449 -21.18 -17.98 35.85
C ASP A 449 -20.35 -17.23 36.90
N ARG A 450 -20.99 -16.86 38.02
CA ARG A 450 -20.39 -15.98 39.03
C ARG A 450 -19.25 -16.63 39.81
N GLN A 451 -19.07 -17.95 39.80
CA GLN A 451 -18.07 -18.62 40.64
C GLN A 451 -16.63 -18.42 40.15
N ASP A 452 -16.43 -18.31 38.83
CA ASP A 452 -15.12 -18.14 38.18
C ASP A 452 -14.90 -16.72 37.63
N LEU A 453 -15.84 -15.81 37.91
CA LEU A 453 -15.73 -14.37 37.68
C LEU A 453 -15.12 -13.70 38.91
N ILE A 454 -14.05 -12.95 38.71
CA ILE A 454 -13.36 -12.17 39.75
C ILE A 454 -13.56 -10.70 39.41
N GLN A 455 -14.25 -9.97 40.28
CA GLN A 455 -14.49 -8.53 40.12
C GLN A 455 -13.43 -7.77 40.90
N ILE A 456 -12.37 -7.33 40.24
CA ILE A 456 -11.14 -6.82 40.89
C ILE A 456 -11.41 -5.68 41.89
N ASP A 457 -12.36 -4.79 41.57
CA ASP A 457 -12.75 -3.64 42.37
C ASP A 457 -13.68 -4.01 43.55
N ALA A 458 -14.60 -4.95 43.35
CA ALA A 458 -15.51 -5.40 44.39
C ALA A 458 -14.86 -6.40 45.37
N ASP A 459 -14.01 -7.28 44.84
CA ASP A 459 -13.35 -8.35 45.59
C ASP A 459 -12.04 -7.90 46.23
N TRP A 460 -11.64 -6.63 46.06
CA TRP A 460 -10.35 -6.12 46.56
C TRP A 460 -10.16 -6.36 48.06
N LYS A 461 -11.21 -6.26 48.87
CA LYS A 461 -11.12 -6.57 50.32
C LYS A 461 -10.69 -8.01 50.60
N MET A 462 -11.13 -8.96 49.78
CA MET A 462 -10.73 -10.37 49.91
C MET A 462 -9.35 -10.62 49.31
N ILE A 463 -9.00 -9.92 48.22
CA ILE A 463 -7.67 -9.96 47.62
C ILE A 463 -6.62 -9.40 48.58
N ASP A 464 -6.94 -8.31 49.29
CA ASP A 464 -6.03 -7.60 50.19
C ASP A 464 -5.68 -8.39 51.45
N LEU A 465 -6.56 -9.34 51.84
CA LEU A 465 -6.35 -10.29 52.95
C LEU A 465 -5.40 -11.44 52.59
N ALA A 466 -5.13 -11.67 51.30
CA ALA A 466 -4.18 -12.69 50.89
C ALA A 466 -2.75 -12.27 51.28
N ASP A 467 -1.99 -13.20 51.85
CA ASP A 467 -0.56 -13.00 52.00
C ASP A 467 0.04 -12.81 50.60
N PRO A 468 0.76 -11.69 50.35
CA PRO A 468 1.42 -11.50 49.08
C PRO A 468 2.41 -12.63 48.91
N ILE A 469 2.36 -13.36 47.80
CA ILE A 469 3.37 -14.39 47.62
C ILE A 469 4.71 -13.70 47.33
N GLU A 470 5.59 -13.72 48.33
CA GLU A 470 7.02 -13.58 48.13
C GLU A 470 7.51 -14.86 47.45
N PHE A 471 7.69 -14.80 46.12
CA PHE A 471 8.19 -15.89 45.27
C PHE A 471 7.25 -17.10 45.07
N ILE A 472 6.66 -17.22 43.88
CA ILE A 472 5.93 -18.41 43.44
C ILE A 472 6.81 -19.27 42.52
N PHE A 473 7.10 -20.47 43.01
CA PHE A 473 7.43 -21.72 42.33
C PHE A 473 7.14 -21.83 40.81
N SER A 474 8.14 -21.44 40.03
CA SER A 474 8.77 -22.20 38.96
C SER A 474 10.10 -21.48 38.75
N PRO A 475 11.28 -22.14 38.71
CA PRO A 475 12.50 -21.49 38.23
C PRO A 475 12.15 -20.67 36.97
N PRO A 476 12.63 -19.44 36.79
CA PRO A 476 12.31 -18.66 35.59
C PRO A 476 12.56 -19.42 34.28
N GLU A 477 13.53 -20.34 34.31
CA GLU A 477 13.84 -21.35 33.28
C GLU A 477 12.64 -22.24 32.89
N GLN A 478 11.71 -22.50 33.81
CA GLN A 478 10.47 -23.26 33.58
C GLN A 478 9.29 -22.38 33.14
N LEU A 479 9.39 -21.05 33.24
CA LEU A 479 8.34 -20.10 32.82
C LEU A 479 8.62 -19.46 31.46
N ILE A 480 9.88 -19.37 31.03
CA ILE A 480 10.25 -18.63 29.82
C ILE A 480 9.57 -19.17 28.56
N ASP A 481 9.36 -20.49 28.46
CA ASP A 481 8.69 -21.10 27.32
C ASP A 481 7.16 -21.15 27.45
N LYS A 482 6.62 -20.75 28.61
CA LYS A 482 5.18 -20.67 28.86
C LYS A 482 4.57 -19.42 28.23
N LEU A 483 3.25 -19.46 28.04
CA LEU A 483 2.49 -18.33 27.51
C LEU A 483 2.54 -17.12 28.45
N ALA A 484 2.77 -15.94 27.87
CA ALA A 484 2.54 -14.66 28.52
C ALA A 484 1.11 -14.16 28.21
N TYR A 485 0.69 -14.24 26.95
CA TYR A 485 -0.64 -13.82 26.55
C TYR A 485 -1.12 -14.49 25.27
N VAL A 486 -2.43 -14.43 25.04
CA VAL A 486 -3.05 -14.79 23.77
C VAL A 486 -3.86 -13.60 23.25
N ILE A 487 -3.49 -13.07 22.08
CA ILE A 487 -4.22 -11.96 21.45
C ILE A 487 -4.99 -12.48 20.24
N PHE A 488 -6.28 -12.15 20.18
CA PHE A 488 -7.13 -12.54 19.07
C PHE A 488 -7.02 -11.55 17.91
N THR A 489 -6.74 -12.08 16.72
CA THR A 489 -6.77 -11.32 15.47
C THR A 489 -7.93 -11.81 14.57
N SER A 490 -8.30 -10.99 13.58
CA SER A 490 -9.26 -11.36 12.54
C SER A 490 -8.76 -12.57 11.74
N GLY A 491 -9.67 -13.45 11.35
CA GLY A 491 -9.36 -14.69 10.64
C GLY A 491 -10.10 -14.76 9.30
N SER A 492 -9.42 -15.23 8.26
CA SER A 492 -9.98 -15.34 6.89
C SER A 492 -11.26 -16.18 6.80
N THR A 493 -11.48 -17.10 7.75
CA THR A 493 -12.69 -17.94 7.85
C THR A 493 -13.85 -17.28 8.61
N GLY A 494 -13.68 -16.02 9.03
CA GLY A 494 -14.65 -15.28 9.84
C GLY A 494 -14.73 -15.71 11.30
N LYS A 495 -13.76 -16.49 11.79
CA LYS A 495 -13.59 -16.83 13.21
C LYS A 495 -12.30 -16.18 13.75
N PRO A 496 -12.33 -15.54 14.93
CA PRO A 496 -11.13 -14.98 15.55
C PRO A 496 -10.04 -16.04 15.78
N LYS A 497 -8.77 -15.70 15.51
CA LYS A 497 -7.62 -16.58 15.74
C LYS A 497 -6.76 -16.06 16.89
N GLY A 498 -6.60 -16.86 17.94
CA GLY A 498 -5.80 -16.50 19.11
C GLY A 498 -4.31 -16.78 18.89
N VAL A 499 -3.47 -15.76 18.86
CA VAL A 499 -2.01 -15.88 18.70
C VAL A 499 -1.36 -16.07 20.06
N GLN A 500 -0.60 -17.17 20.22
CA GLN A 500 -0.04 -17.59 21.50
C GLN A 500 1.41 -17.10 21.68
N ILE A 501 1.63 -16.07 22.50
CA ILE A 501 2.95 -15.47 22.73
C ILE A 501 3.57 -16.01 24.02
N SER A 502 4.80 -16.49 23.94
CA SER A 502 5.58 -16.96 25.08
C SER A 502 6.32 -15.84 25.79
N HIS A 503 6.71 -16.09 27.04
CA HIS A 503 7.62 -15.19 27.76
C HIS A 503 8.97 -15.02 27.04
N ARG A 504 9.49 -16.07 26.37
CA ARG A 504 10.75 -16.03 25.63
C ARG A 504 10.70 -15.01 24.49
N ALA A 505 9.65 -15.10 23.66
CA ALA A 505 9.48 -14.20 22.53
C ALA A 505 9.30 -12.75 23.01
N LEU A 506 8.46 -12.55 24.04
CA LEU A 506 8.25 -11.25 24.66
C LEU A 506 9.52 -10.69 25.29
N HIS A 507 10.30 -11.51 25.99
CA HIS A 507 11.57 -11.11 26.61
C HIS A 507 12.58 -10.65 25.55
N ASN A 508 12.77 -11.43 24.48
CA ASN A 508 13.64 -11.06 23.38
C ASN A 508 13.25 -9.70 22.78
N PHE A 509 11.96 -9.51 22.50
CA PHE A 509 11.43 -8.25 22.00
C PHE A 509 11.72 -7.09 22.96
N LEU A 510 11.36 -7.22 24.25
CA LEU A 510 11.51 -6.15 25.23
C LEU A 510 12.97 -5.75 25.44
N ARG A 511 13.89 -6.71 25.55
CA ARG A 511 15.33 -6.42 25.65
C ARG A 511 15.86 -5.70 24.41
N THR A 512 15.37 -6.09 23.24
CA THR A 512 15.74 -5.40 22.00
C THR A 512 15.27 -3.95 21.98
N MET A 513 14.04 -3.69 22.44
CA MET A 513 13.45 -2.36 22.48
C MET A 513 14.02 -1.47 23.60
N GLU A 514 14.49 -2.08 24.69
CA GLU A 514 15.24 -1.43 25.76
C GLU A 514 16.64 -0.97 25.31
N GLU A 515 17.28 -1.71 24.40
CA GLU A 515 18.52 -1.25 23.77
C GLU A 515 18.27 -0.10 22.79
N GLN A 516 17.31 -0.24 21.87
CA GLN A 516 16.92 0.77 20.89
C GLN A 516 15.44 0.61 20.49
N PRO A 517 14.61 1.66 20.40
CA PRO A 517 14.88 3.08 20.64
C PRO A 517 15.37 3.42 22.05
N GLY A 518 15.22 2.48 22.97
CA GLY A 518 15.66 2.58 24.35
C GLY A 518 14.74 3.43 25.21
N LEU A 519 14.62 3.05 26.47
CA LEU A 519 13.82 3.76 27.45
C LEU A 519 14.61 3.84 28.76
N VAL A 520 14.64 5.03 29.36
CA VAL A 520 15.34 5.25 30.63
C VAL A 520 14.37 5.57 31.74
N CYS A 521 14.82 5.45 32.98
CA CYS A 521 13.95 5.58 34.14
C CYS A 521 13.31 6.98 34.29
N ASN A 522 13.83 8.02 33.65
CA ASN A 522 13.22 9.36 33.65
C ASN A 522 12.21 9.58 32.52
N ASP A 523 12.06 8.61 31.62
CA ASP A 523 11.08 8.68 30.55
C ASP A 523 9.65 8.45 31.08
N SER A 524 8.69 8.97 30.31
CA SER A 524 7.27 8.97 30.60
C SER A 524 6.54 8.63 29.32
N LEU A 525 6.07 7.38 29.22
CA LEU A 525 5.44 6.86 28.02
C LEU A 525 3.92 7.06 28.09
N LEU A 526 3.34 7.73 27.09
CA LEU A 526 1.88 7.83 26.93
C LEU A 526 1.34 6.60 26.22
N ALA A 527 0.60 5.77 26.95
CA ALA A 527 -0.01 4.54 26.44
C ALA A 527 -1.41 4.82 25.89
N VAL A 528 -1.55 4.75 24.57
CA VAL A 528 -2.78 5.08 23.83
C VAL A 528 -3.44 3.87 23.18
N THR A 529 -2.76 2.71 23.15
CA THR A 529 -3.24 1.56 22.39
C THR A 529 -4.08 0.59 23.24
N THR A 530 -5.19 0.08 22.68
CA THR A 530 -6.04 -0.93 23.35
C THR A 530 -5.24 -2.21 23.65
N ILE A 531 -5.48 -2.82 24.82
CA ILE A 531 -4.83 -4.08 25.21
C ILE A 531 -5.18 -5.26 24.31
N SER A 532 -6.25 -5.15 23.52
CA SER A 532 -6.62 -6.15 22.51
C SER A 532 -5.79 -6.04 21.23
N PHE A 533 -4.88 -5.06 21.16
CA PHE A 533 -3.86 -4.93 20.13
C PHE A 533 -2.48 -5.11 20.77
N ASP A 534 -1.66 -5.98 20.21
CA ASP A 534 -0.39 -6.44 20.77
C ASP A 534 0.63 -5.32 21.01
N ILE A 535 0.62 -4.26 20.21
CA ILE A 535 1.55 -3.14 20.37
C ILE A 535 1.37 -2.41 21.71
N ALA A 536 0.21 -2.55 22.37
CA ALA A 536 0.02 -2.08 23.74
C ALA A 536 0.99 -2.77 24.73
N ALA A 537 1.41 -4.01 24.47
CA ALA A 537 2.38 -4.70 25.30
C ALA A 537 3.73 -3.97 25.36
N LEU A 538 4.18 -3.28 24.30
CA LEU A 538 5.34 -2.39 24.39
C LEU A 538 5.07 -1.23 25.34
N GLU A 539 3.92 -0.56 25.18
CA GLU A 539 3.54 0.63 25.96
C GLU A 539 3.42 0.31 27.45
N LEU A 540 3.04 -0.92 27.80
CA LEU A 540 2.89 -1.36 29.17
C LEU A 540 4.17 -1.97 29.75
N TYR A 541 4.86 -2.85 29.03
CA TYR A 541 5.97 -3.60 29.63
C TYR A 541 7.31 -2.89 29.55
N LEU A 542 7.60 -2.16 28.47
CA LEU A 542 8.89 -1.49 28.31
C LEU A 542 9.14 -0.47 29.45
N PRO A 543 8.17 0.39 29.83
CA PRO A 543 8.37 1.27 30.98
C PRO A 543 8.63 0.53 32.30
N LEU A 544 7.88 -0.54 32.56
CA LEU A 544 7.95 -1.31 33.80
C LEU A 544 9.28 -2.03 33.99
N ILE A 545 9.97 -2.41 32.92
CA ILE A 545 11.29 -3.04 33.03
C ILE A 545 12.44 -2.03 33.06
N SER A 546 12.23 -0.83 32.51
CA SER A 546 13.24 0.24 32.45
C SER A 546 13.16 1.23 33.62
N GLY A 547 12.19 1.08 34.52
CA GLY A 547 11.99 1.98 35.68
C GLY A 547 11.37 3.34 35.32
N ALA A 548 10.82 3.45 34.11
CA ALA A 548 10.09 4.61 33.60
C ALA A 548 8.64 4.61 34.10
N ARG A 549 7.84 5.64 33.76
CA ARG A 549 6.42 5.67 34.13
C ARG A 549 5.49 5.52 32.92
N ILE A 550 4.38 4.84 33.12
CA ILE A 550 3.27 4.74 32.16
C ILE A 550 2.26 5.83 32.48
N ILE A 551 1.84 6.59 31.46
CA ILE A 551 0.64 7.42 31.52
C ILE A 551 -0.44 6.72 30.70
N LEU A 552 -1.47 6.21 31.37
CA LEU A 552 -2.59 5.57 30.69
C LEU A 552 -3.56 6.64 30.17
N ALA A 553 -3.67 6.76 28.85
CA ALA A 553 -4.61 7.71 28.26
C ALA A 553 -6.06 7.22 28.39
N PRO A 554 -7.01 8.04 28.90
CA PRO A 554 -8.43 7.71 28.87
C PRO A 554 -8.92 7.43 27.44
N LYS A 555 -9.83 6.48 27.29
CA LYS A 555 -10.26 5.99 25.97
C LYS A 555 -10.90 7.09 25.13
N GLU A 556 -11.68 7.95 25.77
CA GLU A 556 -12.41 9.06 25.16
C GLU A 556 -11.45 10.11 24.58
N MET A 557 -10.31 10.32 25.26
CA MET A 557 -9.29 11.30 24.85
C MET A 557 -8.46 10.80 23.67
N VAL A 558 -8.21 9.50 23.53
CA VAL A 558 -7.38 8.94 22.44
C VAL A 558 -8.03 9.18 21.07
N SER A 559 -9.37 9.19 21.00
CA SER A 559 -10.12 9.41 19.76
C SER A 559 -10.29 10.87 19.35
N ASP A 560 -9.87 11.83 20.20
CA ASP A 560 -9.99 13.25 19.95
C ASP A 560 -8.60 13.92 19.93
N GLY A 561 -8.25 14.54 18.82
CA GLY A 561 -6.92 15.13 18.64
C GLY A 561 -6.62 16.30 19.58
N PHE A 562 -7.63 17.05 20.04
CA PHE A 562 -7.45 18.17 20.97
C PHE A 562 -7.27 17.65 22.40
N GLU A 563 -8.09 16.68 22.81
CA GLU A 563 -7.96 16.07 24.14
C GLU A 563 -6.64 15.31 24.27
N LEU A 564 -6.23 14.57 23.22
CA LEU A 564 -4.96 13.85 23.21
C LEU A 564 -3.75 14.81 23.27
N SER A 565 -3.77 15.93 22.55
CA SER A 565 -2.68 16.92 22.60
C SER A 565 -2.62 17.60 23.97
N HIS A 566 -3.77 17.93 24.57
CA HIS A 566 -3.84 18.46 25.92
C HIS A 566 -3.30 17.47 26.97
N LEU A 567 -3.65 16.18 26.85
CA LEU A 567 -3.14 15.14 27.73
C LEU A 567 -1.62 15.00 27.61
N LEU A 568 -1.11 14.98 26.38
CA LEU A 568 0.33 14.86 26.11
C LEU A 568 1.13 16.01 26.74
N LEU A 569 0.64 17.25 26.60
CA LEU A 569 1.28 18.44 27.16
C LEU A 569 1.18 18.52 28.70
N SER A 570 -0.01 18.28 29.25
CA SER A 570 -0.27 18.38 30.70
C SER A 570 0.48 17.34 31.52
N THR A 571 0.67 16.14 30.97
CA THR A 571 1.38 15.04 31.65
C THR A 571 2.89 15.03 31.39
N GLN A 572 3.37 15.89 30.48
CA GLN A 572 4.77 15.95 30.03
C GLN A 572 5.28 14.58 29.58
N ALA A 573 4.44 13.81 28.88
CA ALA A 573 4.86 12.56 28.29
C ALA A 573 5.92 12.85 27.20
N ASN A 574 7.01 12.09 27.23
CA ASN A 574 8.16 12.31 26.34
C ASN A 574 8.42 11.13 25.40
N VAL A 575 7.66 10.04 25.52
CA VAL A 575 7.67 8.90 24.61
C VAL A 575 6.24 8.52 24.25
N MET A 576 5.99 8.25 22.98
CA MET A 576 4.68 7.78 22.52
C MET A 576 4.85 6.84 21.33
N GLN A 577 4.10 5.75 21.34
CA GLN A 577 3.90 4.87 20.19
C GLN A 577 2.48 5.08 19.69
N ALA A 578 2.30 5.14 18.37
CA ALA A 578 0.97 5.18 17.79
C ALA A 578 0.95 4.70 16.33
N THR A 579 -0.24 4.43 15.82
CA THR A 579 -0.46 4.12 14.40
C THR A 579 -0.38 5.39 13.54
N PRO A 580 -0.08 5.28 12.23
CA PRO A 580 -0.14 6.43 11.32
C PRO A 580 -1.45 7.22 11.39
N ALA A 581 -2.60 6.55 11.55
CA ALA A 581 -3.89 7.21 11.75
C ALA A 581 -3.92 8.11 13.01
N THR A 582 -3.39 7.62 14.13
CA THR A 582 -3.35 8.39 15.39
C THR A 582 -2.38 9.57 15.31
N TRP A 583 -1.23 9.39 14.64
CA TRP A 583 -0.31 10.48 14.38
C TRP A 583 -0.94 11.58 13.51
N ARG A 584 -1.68 11.22 12.45
CA ARG A 584 -2.42 12.21 11.64
C ARG A 584 -3.47 12.96 12.45
N LEU A 585 -4.20 12.26 13.32
CA LEU A 585 -5.18 12.88 14.22
C LEU A 585 -4.49 13.92 15.12
N LEU A 586 -3.38 13.56 15.77
CA LEU A 586 -2.64 14.46 16.63
C LEU A 586 -2.04 15.66 15.87
N LEU A 587 -1.48 15.41 14.68
CA LEU A 587 -0.91 16.45 13.82
C LEU A 587 -1.95 17.32 13.10
N SER A 588 -3.25 17.03 13.29
CA SER A 588 -4.33 17.91 12.81
C SER A 588 -4.67 19.02 13.81
N THR A 589 -4.24 18.87 15.08
CA THR A 589 -4.54 19.80 16.18
C THR A 589 -3.30 20.45 16.76
N MET A 590 -2.10 19.93 16.47
CA MET A 590 -0.83 20.42 16.98
C MET A 590 0.29 20.33 15.94
N GLU A 591 1.16 21.33 15.90
CA GLU A 591 2.34 21.33 15.03
C GLU A 591 3.40 20.32 15.49
N PRO A 592 4.09 19.61 14.58
CA PRO A 592 5.10 18.61 14.94
C PRO A 592 6.20 19.13 15.88
N GLN A 593 6.66 20.37 15.68
CA GLN A 593 7.71 20.99 16.50
C GLN A 593 7.29 21.21 17.96
N SER A 594 5.98 21.23 18.23
CA SER A 594 5.39 21.44 19.55
C SER A 594 5.17 20.14 20.32
N LEU A 595 5.41 18.97 19.71
CA LEU A 595 5.35 17.69 20.39
C LEU A 595 6.40 17.66 21.53
N PRO A 596 6.00 17.44 22.80
CA PRO A 596 6.93 17.36 23.93
C PRO A 596 7.67 16.01 23.99
N LEU A 597 7.91 15.38 22.84
CA LEU A 597 8.43 14.02 22.72
C LEU A 597 9.95 14.05 22.43
N ASN A 598 10.67 13.13 23.07
CA ASN A 598 12.05 12.80 22.75
C ASN A 598 12.13 11.60 21.79
N LYS A 599 11.15 10.69 21.85
CA LYS A 599 11.06 9.51 20.98
C LYS A 599 9.63 9.27 20.56
N LEU A 600 9.43 9.00 19.27
CA LEU A 600 8.14 8.63 18.73
C LEU A 600 8.27 7.38 17.87
N LEU A 601 7.35 6.44 18.08
CA LEU A 601 7.30 5.18 17.34
C LEU A 601 6.01 5.16 16.50
N CYS A 602 6.15 4.82 15.23
CA CYS A 602 5.07 4.74 14.26
C CYS A 602 5.06 3.35 13.65
N GLY A 603 3.94 2.64 13.79
CA GLY A 603 3.83 1.27 13.29
C GLY A 603 2.39 0.77 13.24
N GLY A 604 2.21 -0.42 12.67
CA GLY A 604 0.90 -1.04 12.52
C GLY A 604 0.19 -0.70 11.21
N GLU A 605 0.67 0.26 10.42
CA GLU A 605 0.28 0.52 9.04
C GLU A 605 1.51 0.98 8.24
N ALA A 606 1.40 1.05 6.92
CA ALA A 606 2.45 1.65 6.10
C ALA A 606 2.60 3.15 6.47
N LEU A 607 3.81 3.56 6.79
CA LEU A 607 4.13 4.96 7.04
C LEU A 607 4.36 5.66 5.70
N THR A 608 3.55 6.67 5.39
CA THR A 608 3.67 7.42 4.13
C THR A 608 4.82 8.42 4.18
N ALA A 609 5.44 8.71 3.03
CA ALA A 609 6.51 9.71 2.93
C ALA A 609 6.10 11.09 3.46
N ASP A 610 4.85 11.52 3.18
CA ASP A 610 4.28 12.78 3.69
C ASP A 610 4.22 12.80 5.22
N LEU A 611 3.64 11.77 5.84
CA LEU A 611 3.53 11.71 7.30
C LEU A 611 4.92 11.58 7.95
N ALA A 612 5.83 10.79 7.36
CA ALA A 612 7.20 10.68 7.84
C ALA A 612 7.94 12.02 7.80
N THR A 613 7.74 12.80 6.73
CA THR A 613 8.32 14.15 6.59
C THR A 613 7.82 15.05 7.73
N ARG A 614 6.51 15.07 7.96
CA ARG A 614 5.92 15.86 9.06
C ARG A 614 6.40 15.41 10.44
N LEU A 615 6.50 14.10 10.67
CA LEU A 615 6.99 13.58 11.96
C LEU A 615 8.47 13.92 12.21
N LEU A 616 9.30 13.95 11.16
CA LEU A 616 10.71 14.34 11.26
C LEU A 616 10.92 15.83 11.60
N GLU A 617 9.90 16.67 11.44
CA GLU A 617 9.94 18.05 11.92
C GLU A 617 9.84 18.16 13.45
N ALA A 618 9.42 17.10 14.14
CA ALA A 618 9.45 17.04 15.59
C ALA A 618 10.90 17.01 16.10
N HIS A 619 11.14 17.60 17.27
CA HIS A 619 12.44 17.55 17.94
C HIS A 619 12.68 16.20 18.66
N ALA A 620 12.35 15.09 17.99
CA ALA A 620 12.30 13.74 18.53
C ALA A 620 13.02 12.74 17.62
N GLU A 621 13.42 11.60 18.19
CA GLU A 621 13.77 10.45 17.38
C GLU A 621 12.52 9.80 16.80
N VAL A 622 12.47 9.66 15.47
CA VAL A 622 11.35 9.06 14.74
C VAL A 622 11.70 7.64 14.35
N TRP A 623 10.86 6.68 14.75
CA TRP A 623 11.07 5.26 14.46
C TRP A 623 9.89 4.69 13.69
N ASN A 624 10.17 4.09 12.52
CA ASN A 624 9.21 3.24 11.81
C ASN A 624 9.41 1.80 12.29
N VAL A 625 8.35 1.14 12.73
CA VAL A 625 8.40 -0.23 13.28
C VAL A 625 7.36 -1.12 12.61
N TYR A 626 7.74 -2.37 12.36
CA TYR A 626 6.90 -3.33 11.65
C TYR A 626 7.00 -4.72 12.26
N GLY A 627 5.88 -5.43 12.28
CA GLY A 627 5.77 -6.81 12.73
C GLY A 627 4.30 -7.23 12.76
N PRO A 628 4.00 -8.49 12.39
CA PRO A 628 2.71 -9.11 12.67
C PRO A 628 2.66 -9.65 14.12
N THR A 629 1.44 -9.84 14.63
CA THR A 629 1.23 -10.41 15.98
C THR A 629 1.85 -11.78 16.15
N GLU A 630 1.89 -12.59 15.09
CA GLU A 630 2.49 -13.92 15.06
C GLU A 630 4.00 -13.96 15.34
N THR A 631 4.68 -12.81 15.31
CA THR A 631 6.12 -12.66 15.50
C THR A 631 6.47 -11.69 16.64
N THR A 632 5.51 -11.49 17.55
CA THR A 632 5.63 -10.70 18.78
C THR A 632 5.88 -9.21 18.52
N ILE A 633 4.78 -8.48 18.29
CA ILE A 633 4.74 -7.01 18.26
C ILE A 633 5.51 -6.42 17.07
N TRP A 634 6.83 -6.22 17.17
CA TRP A 634 7.66 -5.72 16.08
C TRP A 634 8.82 -6.65 15.81
N SER A 635 9.08 -6.92 14.52
CA SER A 635 10.17 -7.76 14.03
C SER A 635 11.25 -6.95 13.30
N THR A 636 10.92 -5.74 12.84
CA THR A 636 11.88 -4.82 12.23
C THR A 636 11.71 -3.40 12.76
N ARG A 637 12.78 -2.60 12.68
CA ARG A 637 12.77 -1.18 13.06
C ARG A 637 13.67 -0.35 12.15
N ASN A 638 13.28 0.89 11.91
CA ASN A 638 14.04 1.90 11.18
C ASN A 638 14.06 3.21 11.95
N LYS A 639 15.26 3.77 12.20
CA LYS A 639 15.39 5.15 12.70
C LYS A 639 15.37 6.09 11.51
N LEU A 640 14.34 6.91 11.40
CA LEU A 640 14.18 7.80 10.26
C LEU A 640 15.10 9.00 10.34
N HIS A 641 15.60 9.40 9.17
CA HIS A 641 16.32 10.63 8.94
C HIS A 641 15.78 11.29 7.68
N HIS A 642 16.01 12.59 7.46
CA HIS A 642 15.60 13.25 6.21
C HIS A 642 16.16 12.56 4.95
N ALA A 643 17.35 11.95 5.05
CA ALA A 643 17.93 11.16 3.96
C ALA A 643 17.16 9.87 3.64
N SER A 644 16.36 9.35 4.58
CA SER A 644 15.52 8.16 4.43
C SER A 644 14.31 8.39 3.52
N LEU A 645 14.00 9.65 3.15
CA LEU A 645 12.84 10.04 2.35
C LEU A 645 13.20 10.55 0.95
N LYS A 646 14.40 10.23 0.45
CA LYS A 646 14.83 10.65 -0.90
C LYS A 646 13.87 10.13 -1.97
N GLY A 647 13.49 10.99 -2.91
CA GLY A 647 12.64 10.62 -4.05
C GLY A 647 11.14 10.52 -3.76
N ASN A 648 10.68 11.00 -2.59
CA ASN A 648 9.29 10.88 -2.12
C ASN A 648 8.79 9.44 -1.94
N SER A 649 9.70 8.46 -1.83
CA SER A 649 9.34 7.08 -1.51
C SER A 649 8.99 6.94 -0.03
N ASN A 650 8.10 5.99 0.29
CA ASN A 650 7.79 5.66 1.67
C ASN A 650 9.04 5.12 2.39
N PRO A 651 9.23 5.42 3.69
CA PRO A 651 10.36 4.88 4.44
C PRO A 651 10.33 3.35 4.51
N THR A 652 11.51 2.74 4.45
CA THR A 652 11.68 1.29 4.66
C THR A 652 11.19 0.88 6.05
N ILE A 653 10.80 -0.38 6.21
CA ILE A 653 10.51 -0.98 7.52
C ILE A 653 11.79 -1.32 8.30
N GLY A 654 12.96 -0.99 7.73
CA GLY A 654 14.26 -1.03 8.38
C GLY A 654 14.88 -2.42 8.38
N ARG A 655 15.52 -2.77 9.50
CA ARG A 655 16.26 -4.03 9.67
C ARG A 655 15.62 -4.89 10.74
N PRO A 656 15.83 -6.22 10.70
CA PRO A 656 15.35 -7.11 11.74
C PRO A 656 15.89 -6.74 13.14
N ILE A 657 15.06 -6.97 14.15
CA ILE A 657 15.45 -6.86 15.55
C ILE A 657 16.30 -8.08 15.96
N ALA A 658 16.77 -8.11 17.21
CA ALA A 658 17.63 -9.17 17.70
C ALA A 658 16.96 -10.55 17.62
N ASN A 659 17.76 -11.57 17.28
CA ASN A 659 17.35 -12.97 17.16
C ASN A 659 16.11 -13.14 16.25
N THR A 660 16.01 -12.32 15.21
CA THR A 660 14.95 -12.33 14.20
C THR A 660 15.59 -12.41 12.84
N ASP A 661 15.06 -13.31 12.01
CA ASP A 661 15.54 -13.53 10.65
C ASP A 661 14.44 -13.12 9.66
N ILE A 662 14.83 -12.50 8.56
CA ILE A 662 13.95 -12.08 7.49
C ILE A 662 14.37 -12.77 6.20
N TYR A 663 13.41 -13.42 5.55
CA TYR A 663 13.60 -14.04 4.25
C TYR A 663 12.56 -13.49 3.28
N ILE A 664 12.98 -13.23 2.05
CA ILE A 664 12.11 -12.74 0.99
C ILE A 664 12.24 -13.75 -0.15
N THR A 665 11.12 -14.36 -0.53
CA THR A 665 11.14 -15.48 -1.49
C THR A 665 10.24 -15.25 -2.69
N ASP A 666 10.58 -15.89 -3.80
CA ASP A 666 9.67 -16.02 -4.94
C ASP A 666 8.55 -17.05 -4.61
N PRO A 667 7.53 -17.21 -5.49
CA PRO A 667 6.38 -18.08 -5.22
C PRO A 667 6.70 -19.57 -5.03
N ILE A 668 7.90 -20.01 -5.43
CA ILE A 668 8.38 -21.40 -5.30
C ILE A 668 9.29 -21.57 -4.08
N GLY A 669 9.54 -20.50 -3.34
CA GLY A 669 10.29 -20.51 -2.08
C GLY A 669 11.77 -20.16 -2.21
N HIS A 670 12.32 -19.85 -3.38
CA HIS A 670 13.73 -19.45 -3.48
C HIS A 670 13.93 -17.99 -3.02
N ALA A 671 15.08 -17.69 -2.42
CA ALA A 671 15.42 -16.31 -2.06
C ALA A 671 15.39 -15.40 -3.29
N THR A 672 14.85 -14.18 -3.15
CA THR A 672 14.85 -13.19 -4.23
C THR A 672 16.15 -12.39 -4.24
N PRO A 673 16.60 -11.92 -5.42
CA PRO A 673 17.71 -10.98 -5.49
C PRO A 673 17.44 -9.66 -4.75
N ILE A 674 18.50 -8.93 -4.44
CA ILE A 674 18.37 -7.58 -3.89
C ILE A 674 17.61 -6.68 -4.89
N GLY A 675 16.62 -5.95 -4.41
CA GLY A 675 15.78 -5.07 -5.22
C GLY A 675 14.55 -5.74 -5.82
N VAL A 676 14.43 -7.07 -5.77
CA VAL A 676 13.29 -7.82 -6.35
C VAL A 676 12.23 -8.09 -5.28
N PRO A 677 10.95 -7.71 -5.49
CA PRO A 677 9.85 -8.04 -4.58
C PRO A 677 9.59 -9.54 -4.47
N GLY A 678 9.36 -9.99 -3.24
CA GLY A 678 8.96 -11.35 -2.91
C GLY A 678 8.12 -11.42 -1.64
N ASP A 679 7.69 -12.63 -1.32
CA ASP A 679 6.87 -12.91 -0.15
C ASP A 679 7.74 -12.86 1.11
N LEU A 680 7.29 -12.12 2.12
CA LEU A 680 8.04 -11.89 3.35
C LEU A 680 7.78 -12.98 4.39
N PHE A 681 8.86 -13.63 4.82
CA PHE A 681 8.89 -14.62 5.89
C PHE A 681 9.74 -14.14 7.06
N ILE A 682 9.31 -14.49 8.28
CA ILE A 682 9.98 -14.08 9.51
C ILE A 682 10.35 -15.33 10.32
N GLY A 683 11.60 -15.44 10.76
CA GLY A 683 12.12 -16.51 11.62
C GLY A 683 12.63 -15.99 12.96
N GLY A 684 13.17 -16.91 13.77
CA GLY A 684 13.86 -16.59 15.02
C GLY A 684 12.99 -16.65 16.28
N VAL A 685 13.52 -16.09 17.37
CA VAL A 685 12.99 -16.25 18.74
C VAL A 685 11.65 -15.52 18.94
N GLY A 686 11.35 -14.51 18.11
CA GLY A 686 10.10 -13.74 18.18
C GLY A 686 8.85 -14.52 17.76
N LEU A 687 8.99 -15.70 17.17
CA LEU A 687 7.84 -16.49 16.71
C LEU A 687 6.90 -16.91 17.85
N SER A 688 5.60 -16.72 17.62
CA SER A 688 4.56 -17.28 18.47
C SER A 688 4.57 -18.82 18.45
N ARG A 689 3.93 -19.44 19.46
CA ARG A 689 3.72 -20.90 19.47
C ARG A 689 2.85 -21.34 18.27
N GLY A 690 1.98 -20.46 17.80
CA GLY A 690 1.01 -20.67 16.72
C GLY A 690 -0.39 -20.23 17.14
N TYR A 691 -1.40 -20.69 16.42
CA TYR A 691 -2.79 -20.35 16.67
C TYR A 691 -3.45 -21.29 17.67
N LEU A 692 -4.09 -20.72 18.70
CA LEU A 692 -4.74 -21.42 19.80
C LEU A 692 -5.79 -22.39 19.27
N HIS A 693 -5.61 -23.68 19.59
CA HIS A 693 -6.48 -24.79 19.17
C HIS A 693 -6.69 -24.93 17.65
N GLN A 694 -5.77 -24.40 16.84
CA GLN A 694 -5.84 -24.45 15.36
C GLN A 694 -4.54 -25.01 14.76
N PRO A 695 -4.25 -26.31 14.95
CA PRO A 695 -3.00 -26.91 14.49
C PRO A 695 -2.86 -26.93 12.96
N ALA A 696 -3.95 -27.09 12.21
CA ALA A 696 -3.93 -27.06 10.75
C ALA A 696 -3.50 -25.69 10.21
N LEU A 697 -4.15 -24.61 10.68
CA LEU A 697 -3.78 -23.24 10.31
C LEU A 697 -2.36 -22.88 10.78
N THR A 698 -1.94 -23.40 11.94
CA THR A 698 -0.57 -23.22 12.43
C THR A 698 0.43 -23.88 11.48
N ALA A 699 0.19 -25.12 11.04
CA ALA A 699 1.08 -25.80 10.11
C ALA A 699 1.11 -25.16 8.71
N GLU A 700 0.00 -24.55 8.27
CA GLU A 700 -0.08 -23.79 7.03
C GLU A 700 0.81 -22.53 7.07
N ARG A 701 0.79 -21.78 8.18
CA ARG A 701 1.45 -20.46 8.28
C ARG A 701 2.82 -20.48 8.94
N PHE A 702 3.11 -21.46 9.78
CA PHE A 702 4.40 -21.65 10.46
C PHE A 702 5.09 -22.87 9.90
N ILE A 703 5.76 -22.68 8.75
CA ILE A 703 6.38 -23.76 7.98
C ILE A 703 7.82 -24.01 8.45
N PRO A 704 8.39 -25.21 8.21
CA PRO A 704 9.80 -25.47 8.45
C PRO A 704 10.69 -24.48 7.69
N SER A 705 11.74 -23.97 8.33
CA SER A 705 12.71 -23.10 7.67
C SER A 705 13.61 -23.94 6.76
N GLN A 706 13.63 -23.60 5.47
CA GLN A 706 14.62 -24.14 4.52
C GLN A 706 15.96 -23.40 4.55
N PHE A 707 16.01 -22.24 5.21
CA PHE A 707 17.16 -21.36 5.27
C PHE A 707 17.98 -21.51 6.55
N SER A 708 17.38 -22.08 7.59
CA SER A 708 18.06 -22.28 8.87
C SER A 708 18.95 -23.52 8.84
N PRO A 709 20.18 -23.45 9.37
CA PRO A 709 21.02 -24.63 9.58
C PRO A 709 20.52 -25.51 10.74
N ASN A 710 19.64 -25.00 11.61
CA ASN A 710 19.19 -25.71 12.81
C ASN A 710 17.91 -26.52 12.54
N PRO A 711 17.94 -27.86 12.71
CA PRO A 711 16.76 -28.69 12.51
C PRO A 711 15.61 -28.29 13.44
N GLY A 712 14.40 -28.14 12.86
CA GLY A 712 13.18 -27.85 13.61
C GLY A 712 12.85 -26.37 13.77
N GLU A 713 13.70 -25.46 13.29
CA GLU A 713 13.34 -24.04 13.20
C GLU A 713 12.21 -23.82 12.19
N ARG A 714 11.34 -22.86 12.50
CA ARG A 714 10.17 -22.49 11.69
C ARG A 714 10.34 -21.07 11.18
N ILE A 715 9.64 -20.76 10.10
CA ILE A 715 9.41 -19.41 9.61
C ILE A 715 7.90 -19.16 9.50
N TYR A 716 7.49 -17.92 9.73
CA TYR A 716 6.11 -17.47 9.61
C TYR A 716 5.89 -16.75 8.28
N GLN A 717 4.91 -17.20 7.51
CA GLN A 717 4.47 -16.56 6.26
C GLN A 717 3.54 -15.38 6.56
N THR A 718 4.03 -14.16 6.35
CA THR A 718 3.30 -12.94 6.75
C THR A 718 2.12 -12.59 5.83
N GLY A 719 2.22 -12.99 4.56
CA GLY A 719 1.36 -12.54 3.47
C GLY A 719 1.67 -11.12 2.99
N ASP A 720 2.70 -10.48 3.55
CA ASP A 720 3.23 -9.21 3.06
C ASP A 720 4.24 -9.45 1.92
N VAL A 721 4.33 -8.50 1.00
CA VAL A 721 5.32 -8.46 -0.09
C VAL A 721 6.33 -7.37 0.23
N ALA A 722 7.61 -7.72 0.16
CA ALA A 722 8.72 -6.82 0.48
C ALA A 722 9.92 -7.09 -0.42
N ARG A 723 10.94 -6.22 -0.35
CA ARG A 723 12.26 -6.48 -0.96
C ARG A 723 13.38 -5.96 -0.08
N PHE A 724 14.53 -6.61 -0.14
CA PHE A 724 15.76 -6.04 0.39
C PHE A 724 16.27 -4.96 -0.55
N ILE A 725 16.75 -3.86 0.01
CA ILE A 725 17.56 -2.88 -0.72
C ILE A 725 19.05 -3.11 -0.43
N SER A 726 19.93 -2.49 -1.20
CA SER A 726 21.39 -2.76 -1.21
C SER A 726 22.08 -2.66 0.15
N ASN A 727 21.56 -1.82 1.06
CA ASN A 727 22.09 -1.67 2.41
C ASN A 727 21.59 -2.76 3.39
N GLY A 728 20.60 -3.59 3.02
CA GLY A 728 19.99 -4.61 3.87
C GLY A 728 18.76 -4.15 4.66
N GLU A 729 18.29 -2.93 4.44
CA GLU A 729 16.94 -2.54 4.87
C GLU A 729 15.89 -3.18 3.98
N ILE A 730 14.67 -3.27 4.51
CA ILE A 730 13.55 -3.93 3.88
C ILE A 730 12.52 -2.88 3.46
N GLU A 731 12.23 -2.79 2.18
CA GLU A 731 11.14 -1.97 1.65
C GLU A 731 9.85 -2.79 1.64
N TYR A 732 8.80 -2.28 2.29
CA TYR A 732 7.47 -2.87 2.24
C TYR A 732 6.74 -2.42 0.98
N ILE A 733 6.28 -3.38 0.18
CA ILE A 733 5.60 -3.12 -1.09
C ILE A 733 4.08 -3.19 -0.94
N GLY A 734 3.57 -4.17 -0.19
CA GLY A 734 2.13 -4.38 -0.05
C GLY A 734 1.80 -5.74 0.53
N ARG A 735 0.62 -6.26 0.19
CA ARG A 735 0.17 -7.61 0.56
C ARG A 735 -0.11 -8.47 -0.66
N ALA A 736 0.17 -9.75 -0.53
CA ALA A 736 -0.15 -10.77 -1.53
C ALA A 736 -1.58 -11.29 -1.40
N ASP A 737 -2.24 -11.05 -0.27
CA ASP A 737 -3.61 -11.47 0.02
C ASP A 737 -4.58 -10.29 0.23
N PHE A 738 -5.85 -10.60 0.47
CA PHE A 738 -6.94 -9.62 0.62
C PHE A 738 -7.01 -8.98 2.01
N GLN A 739 -6.01 -9.16 2.85
CA GLN A 739 -5.98 -8.56 4.17
C GLN A 739 -5.60 -7.09 4.08
N VAL A 740 -6.25 -6.26 4.89
CA VAL A 740 -6.01 -4.81 4.91
C VAL A 740 -5.76 -4.32 6.34
N LYS A 741 -5.12 -3.16 6.46
CA LYS A 741 -4.96 -2.47 7.74
C LYS A 741 -5.73 -1.16 7.69
N VAL A 742 -6.69 -0.98 8.61
CA VAL A 742 -7.53 0.22 8.66
C VAL A 742 -7.42 0.82 10.05
N ARG A 743 -6.79 2.00 10.13
CA ARG A 743 -6.48 2.71 11.39
C ARG A 743 -5.66 1.85 12.35
N GLY A 744 -4.78 1.02 11.80
CA GLY A 744 -3.91 0.07 12.51
C GLY A 744 -4.58 -1.26 12.87
N PHE A 745 -5.89 -1.40 12.64
CA PHE A 745 -6.58 -2.67 12.84
C PHE A 745 -6.39 -3.57 11.63
N ARG A 746 -5.94 -4.80 11.89
CA ARG A 746 -5.84 -5.86 10.90
C ARG A 746 -7.25 -6.40 10.59
N ILE A 747 -7.67 -6.32 9.34
CA ILE A 747 -9.02 -6.70 8.89
C ILE A 747 -8.91 -7.67 7.71
N GLU A 748 -9.59 -8.80 7.83
CA GLU A 748 -9.76 -9.77 6.76
C GLU A 748 -11.03 -9.42 5.99
N LEU A 749 -10.92 -9.00 4.73
CA LEU A 749 -12.11 -8.62 3.93
C LEU A 749 -13.09 -9.79 3.80
N GLY A 750 -12.57 -11.02 3.67
CA GLY A 750 -13.35 -12.25 3.67
C GLY A 750 -14.19 -12.49 4.94
N GLU A 751 -13.77 -11.99 6.11
CA GLU A 751 -14.59 -12.06 7.33
C GLU A 751 -15.86 -11.21 7.18
N ILE A 752 -15.73 -10.00 6.62
CA ILE A 752 -16.85 -9.09 6.35
C ILE A 752 -17.78 -9.71 5.31
N GLU A 753 -17.23 -10.21 4.21
CA GLU A 753 -17.97 -10.87 3.13
C GLU A 753 -18.73 -12.10 3.65
N SER A 754 -18.08 -12.94 4.47
CA SER A 754 -18.72 -14.10 5.09
C SER A 754 -19.87 -13.72 6.01
N VAL A 755 -19.72 -12.66 6.81
CA VAL A 755 -20.79 -12.18 7.71
C VAL A 755 -21.95 -11.60 6.91
N LEU A 756 -21.68 -10.77 5.89
CA LEU A 756 -22.70 -10.21 5.00
C LEU A 756 -23.44 -11.32 4.23
N GLY A 757 -22.72 -12.31 3.71
CA GLY A 757 -23.30 -13.46 3.00
C GLY A 757 -24.20 -14.35 3.85
N ARG A 758 -24.18 -14.24 5.19
CA ARG A 758 -25.15 -14.93 6.07
C ARG A 758 -26.54 -14.28 6.06
N HIS A 759 -26.67 -13.05 5.60
CA HIS A 759 -27.96 -12.37 5.56
C HIS A 759 -28.85 -12.96 4.46
N PRO A 760 -30.11 -13.38 4.75
CA PRO A 760 -30.94 -14.10 3.78
C PRO A 760 -31.19 -13.38 2.44
N ALA A 761 -31.15 -12.04 2.46
CA ALA A 761 -31.34 -11.16 1.30
C ALA A 761 -30.12 -11.06 0.37
N ILE A 762 -28.92 -11.31 0.89
CA ILE A 762 -27.67 -11.06 0.18
C ILE A 762 -27.32 -12.34 -0.59
N GLN A 763 -27.12 -12.19 -1.90
CA GLN A 763 -26.68 -13.24 -2.81
C GLN A 763 -25.15 -13.30 -2.86
N ASN A 764 -24.50 -12.15 -3.04
CA ASN A 764 -23.05 -12.01 -3.02
C ASN A 764 -22.66 -10.75 -2.23
N ALA A 765 -21.49 -10.75 -1.61
CA ALA A 765 -20.93 -9.58 -0.94
C ALA A 765 -19.43 -9.53 -1.21
N VAL A 766 -18.92 -8.33 -1.52
CA VAL A 766 -17.49 -8.05 -1.70
C VAL A 766 -17.14 -6.86 -0.83
N ALA A 767 -16.11 -6.99 0.01
CA ALA A 767 -15.60 -5.90 0.83
C ALA A 767 -14.32 -5.35 0.21
N VAL A 768 -14.16 -4.02 0.17
CA VAL A 768 -13.01 -3.34 -0.41
C VAL A 768 -12.53 -2.26 0.56
N CYS A 769 -11.22 -2.17 0.75
CA CYS A 769 -10.61 -1.04 1.42
C CYS A 769 -10.22 0.03 0.39
N GLN A 770 -10.72 1.24 0.56
CA GLN A 770 -10.40 2.37 -0.29
C GLN A 770 -9.60 3.40 0.50
N GLU A 771 -8.40 3.72 0.01
CA GLU A 771 -7.61 4.84 0.50
C GLU A 771 -8.05 6.14 -0.17
N SER A 772 -8.19 7.19 0.63
CA SER A 772 -8.43 8.55 0.15
C SER A 772 -7.12 9.29 -0.06
N ALA A 773 -7.15 10.41 -0.80
CA ALA A 773 -5.97 11.21 -1.14
C ALA A 773 -5.17 11.75 0.07
N ASN A 774 -5.77 11.77 1.27
CA ASN A 774 -5.11 12.15 2.52
C ASN A 774 -4.51 10.96 3.30
N GLY A 775 -4.53 9.75 2.73
CA GLY A 775 -4.04 8.51 3.34
C GLY A 775 -4.97 7.91 4.40
N SER A 776 -6.23 8.36 4.51
CA SER A 776 -7.22 7.70 5.37
C SER A 776 -7.91 6.56 4.63
N SER A 777 -7.94 5.39 5.27
CA SER A 777 -8.59 4.16 4.76
C SER A 777 -10.04 4.07 5.21
N THR A 778 -10.92 3.66 4.28
CA THR A 778 -12.34 3.37 4.52
C THR A 778 -12.69 1.98 4.00
N LEU A 779 -13.59 1.27 4.69
CA LEU A 779 -14.13 -0.01 4.23
C LEU A 779 -15.48 0.22 3.56
N ASN A 780 -15.59 -0.25 2.33
CA ASN A 780 -16.83 -0.27 1.56
C ASN A 780 -17.23 -1.72 1.34
N ALA A 781 -18.53 -2.02 1.36
CA ALA A 781 -19.05 -3.32 1.01
C ALA A 781 -20.06 -3.17 -0.14
N PHE A 782 -19.86 -3.95 -1.20
CA PHE A 782 -20.76 -4.05 -2.33
C PHE A 782 -21.55 -5.34 -2.18
N ILE A 783 -22.88 -5.24 -2.21
CA ILE A 783 -23.77 -6.39 -2.03
C ILE A 783 -24.64 -6.56 -3.25
N GLU A 784 -24.85 -7.80 -3.66
CA GLU A 784 -25.88 -8.20 -4.61
C GLU A 784 -27.03 -8.81 -3.80
N THR A 785 -28.26 -8.34 -4.01
CA THR A 785 -29.45 -8.87 -3.36
C THR A 785 -30.14 -9.93 -4.23
N LYS A 786 -30.80 -10.90 -3.60
CA LYS A 786 -31.68 -11.83 -4.31
C LYS A 786 -32.88 -11.06 -4.91
N GLU A 787 -33.30 -11.42 -6.13
CA GLU A 787 -34.45 -10.81 -6.82
C GLU A 787 -35.65 -10.63 -5.87
N GLY A 788 -36.20 -9.40 -5.83
CA GLY A 788 -37.36 -9.03 -5.00
C GLY A 788 -37.05 -8.42 -3.63
N TRP A 789 -35.77 -8.23 -3.26
CA TRP A 789 -35.37 -7.50 -2.04
C TRP A 789 -34.98 -6.02 -2.28
N GLU A 790 -34.84 -5.62 -3.53
CA GLU A 790 -34.37 -4.29 -3.96
C GLU A 790 -35.31 -3.14 -3.52
N ASP A 791 -36.59 -3.43 -3.31
CA ASP A 791 -37.61 -2.42 -2.93
C ASP A 791 -37.61 -2.07 -1.42
N ALA A 792 -37.02 -2.92 -0.55
CA ALA A 792 -37.18 -2.78 0.90
C ALA A 792 -36.09 -1.96 1.59
N LEU A 793 -34.88 -1.90 1.03
CA LEU A 793 -33.73 -1.21 1.66
C LEU A 793 -33.57 0.24 1.19
N THR A 794 -34.06 0.58 0.00
CA THR A 794 -33.68 1.80 -0.72
C THR A 794 -34.56 3.02 -0.38
N HIS A 795 -35.80 2.82 0.07
CA HIS A 795 -36.79 3.92 0.09
C HIS A 795 -37.12 4.56 1.45
N GLN A 796 -36.63 4.07 2.60
CA GLN A 796 -37.08 4.61 3.91
C GLN A 796 -36.01 5.28 4.78
N LYS A 797 -34.71 4.97 4.62
CA LYS A 797 -33.65 5.46 5.54
C LYS A 797 -32.85 6.65 5.02
N GLN A 798 -32.53 6.72 3.73
CA GLN A 798 -31.69 7.80 3.19
C GLN A 798 -32.37 9.18 3.20
N ASP A 799 -33.67 9.24 2.91
CA ASP A 799 -34.37 10.52 2.80
C ASP A 799 -34.54 11.25 4.14
N SER A 800 -34.73 10.49 5.23
CA SER A 800 -34.97 11.07 6.57
C SER A 800 -33.68 11.60 7.22
N GLU A 801 -32.55 10.89 7.05
CA GLU A 801 -31.25 11.32 7.58
C GLU A 801 -30.68 12.54 6.84
N ILE A 802 -30.97 12.69 5.55
CA ILE A 802 -30.56 13.87 4.76
C ILE A 802 -31.34 15.11 5.21
N LEU A 803 -32.65 14.99 5.43
CA LEU A 803 -33.51 16.09 5.89
C LEU A 803 -33.14 16.57 7.32
N GLU A 804 -32.82 15.66 8.26
CA GLU A 804 -32.38 16.05 9.61
C GLU A 804 -31.03 16.79 9.61
N LYS A 805 -30.10 16.40 8.73
CA LYS A 805 -28.81 17.10 8.57
C LYS A 805 -28.99 18.51 8.04
N TRP A 806 -29.85 18.71 7.03
CA TRP A 806 -30.16 20.04 6.50
C TRP A 806 -30.84 20.93 7.54
N GLN A 807 -31.79 20.38 8.32
CA GLN A 807 -32.45 21.11 9.40
C GLN A 807 -31.43 21.68 10.41
N THR A 808 -30.45 20.87 10.80
CA THR A 808 -29.40 21.26 11.75
C THR A 808 -28.48 22.36 11.22
N VAL A 809 -28.16 22.35 9.93
CA VAL A 809 -27.33 23.38 9.27
C VAL A 809 -28.09 24.70 9.14
N TRP A 810 -29.39 24.65 8.83
CA TRP A 810 -30.20 25.84 8.62
C TRP A 810 -30.51 26.57 9.92
N ASP A 811 -30.89 25.84 10.98
CA ASP A 811 -31.15 26.45 12.29
C ASP A 811 -29.92 27.23 12.79
N LYS A 812 -28.70 26.71 12.56
CA LYS A 812 -27.44 27.41 12.87
C LYS A 812 -27.16 28.63 11.99
N THR A 813 -27.58 28.60 10.72
CA THR A 813 -27.28 29.67 9.75
C THR A 813 -28.16 30.90 9.99
N TYR A 814 -29.40 30.72 10.43
CA TYR A 814 -30.36 31.79 10.68
C TYR A 814 -30.41 32.29 12.13
N ASP A 815 -29.72 31.62 13.06
CA ASP A 815 -29.48 32.11 14.43
C ASP A 815 -28.40 33.22 14.51
N ALA A 816 -27.76 33.59 13.39
CA ALA A 816 -26.78 34.67 13.32
C ALA A 816 -27.46 36.06 13.22
N ASP A 817 -27.02 36.98 14.10
CA ASP A 817 -27.50 38.34 14.36
C ASP A 817 -28.06 39.13 13.13
N PRO A 818 -29.31 39.64 13.15
CA PRO A 818 -29.92 40.34 12.03
C PRO A 818 -29.42 41.79 11.90
N SER A 819 -28.17 41.98 11.47
CA SER A 819 -27.57 43.30 11.25
C SER A 819 -27.76 43.84 9.82
N THR A 820 -28.98 43.82 9.27
CA THR A 820 -29.28 44.48 7.98
C THR A 820 -30.37 45.53 8.15
N THR A 821 -30.06 46.75 7.71
CA THR A 821 -30.83 48.00 7.88
C THR A 821 -32.08 48.13 6.99
N GLU A 822 -32.30 47.21 6.04
CA GLU A 822 -33.57 47.07 5.30
C GLU A 822 -34.31 45.80 5.75
N VAL A 823 -35.55 45.97 6.24
CA VAL A 823 -36.41 44.85 6.73
C VAL A 823 -36.78 43.89 5.59
N ASP A 824 -36.69 44.38 4.36
CA ASP A 824 -37.32 43.77 3.20
C ASP A 824 -36.31 42.97 2.37
N LEU A 825 -35.00 43.12 2.57
CA LEU A 825 -33.96 42.54 1.71
C LEU A 825 -32.81 41.98 2.58
N ASN A 826 -33.02 40.77 3.13
CA ASN A 826 -31.98 40.07 3.88
C ASN A 826 -31.20 39.14 2.96
N LEU A 827 -29.93 39.48 2.72
CA LEU A 827 -29.01 38.78 1.82
C LEU A 827 -28.03 37.83 2.52
N ASN A 828 -28.14 37.66 3.84
CA ASN A 828 -27.25 36.76 4.58
C ASN A 828 -27.36 35.33 4.02
N GLY A 829 -26.20 34.73 3.72
CA GLY A 829 -26.08 33.34 3.27
C GLY A 829 -26.07 33.11 1.76
N TRP A 830 -26.27 34.13 0.92
CA TRP A 830 -26.31 33.97 -0.55
C TRP A 830 -24.92 34.08 -1.19
N ILE A 831 -24.28 32.93 -1.37
CA ILE A 831 -22.97 32.79 -2.04
C ILE A 831 -23.18 32.26 -3.46
N SER A 832 -22.52 32.86 -4.45
CA SER A 832 -22.52 32.35 -5.81
C SER A 832 -21.80 31.00 -5.87
N SER A 833 -22.46 29.97 -6.39
CA SER A 833 -21.87 28.65 -6.62
C SER A 833 -20.76 28.65 -7.68
N TYR A 834 -20.70 29.69 -8.52
CA TYR A 834 -19.69 29.85 -9.56
C TYR A 834 -18.43 30.57 -9.07
N THR A 835 -18.57 31.50 -8.11
CA THR A 835 -17.46 32.37 -7.69
C THR A 835 -17.07 32.20 -6.22
N GLY A 836 -17.87 31.51 -5.42
CA GLY A 836 -17.64 31.32 -3.98
C GLY A 836 -17.73 32.61 -3.16
N LYS A 837 -18.25 33.71 -3.73
CA LYS A 837 -18.36 35.03 -3.09
C LYS A 837 -19.83 35.44 -2.89
N PRO A 838 -20.13 36.33 -1.93
CA PRO A 838 -21.47 36.89 -1.76
C PRO A 838 -21.97 37.54 -3.07
N ILE A 839 -23.24 37.30 -3.42
CA ILE A 839 -23.87 37.90 -4.61
C ILE A 839 -24.05 39.40 -4.37
N PRO A 840 -23.66 40.29 -5.31
CA PRO A 840 -23.86 41.73 -5.15
C PRO A 840 -25.33 42.11 -4.92
N GLU A 841 -25.59 43.00 -3.97
CA GLU A 841 -26.94 43.39 -3.53
C GLU A 841 -27.82 43.92 -4.67
N PHE A 842 -27.26 44.69 -5.60
CA PHE A 842 -28.02 45.23 -6.74
C PHE A 842 -28.46 44.15 -7.73
N GLU A 843 -27.67 43.08 -7.92
CA GLU A 843 -28.01 41.95 -8.79
C GLU A 843 -29.12 41.12 -8.16
N MET A 844 -29.02 40.85 -6.86
CA MET A 844 -30.06 40.13 -6.15
C MET A 844 -31.37 40.92 -6.11
N LYS A 845 -31.32 42.24 -5.90
CA LYS A 845 -32.49 43.11 -5.95
C LYS A 845 -33.18 43.07 -7.31
N ALA A 846 -32.41 43.18 -8.40
CA ALA A 846 -32.95 43.08 -9.76
C ALA A 846 -33.62 41.72 -10.01
N TRP A 847 -32.99 40.62 -9.58
CA TRP A 847 -33.56 39.27 -9.71
C TRP A 847 -34.85 39.09 -8.92
N VAL A 848 -34.91 39.58 -7.67
CA VAL A 848 -36.11 39.52 -6.83
C VAL A 848 -37.25 40.33 -7.45
N ASP A 849 -36.98 41.55 -7.90
CA ASP A 849 -37.99 42.43 -8.49
C ASP A 849 -38.58 41.82 -9.78
N GLU A 850 -37.73 41.24 -10.63
CA GLU A 850 -38.16 40.54 -11.86
C GLU A 850 -38.97 39.27 -11.55
N THR A 851 -38.56 38.51 -10.54
CA THR A 851 -39.27 37.29 -10.10
C THR A 851 -40.64 37.63 -9.53
N VAL A 852 -40.73 38.65 -8.66
CA VAL A 852 -42.00 39.12 -8.11
C VAL A 852 -42.92 39.64 -9.22
N CYS A 853 -42.40 40.39 -10.20
CA CYS A 853 -43.19 40.82 -11.36
C CYS A 853 -43.74 39.64 -12.15
N SER A 854 -42.91 38.62 -12.37
CA SER A 854 -43.30 37.40 -13.10
C SER A 854 -44.41 36.63 -12.37
N ILE A 855 -44.28 36.44 -11.06
CA ILE A 855 -45.31 35.79 -10.23
C ILE A 855 -46.63 36.56 -10.30
N LEU A 856 -46.59 37.87 -10.12
CA LEU A 856 -47.80 38.70 -10.12
C LEU A 856 -48.48 38.78 -11.49
N SER A 857 -47.73 38.60 -12.58
CA SER A 857 -48.29 38.54 -13.93
C SER A 857 -49.25 37.36 -14.15
N LEU A 858 -49.17 36.31 -13.31
CA LEU A 858 -50.08 35.18 -13.31
C LEU A 858 -51.43 35.48 -12.62
N ASN A 859 -51.62 36.70 -12.09
CA ASN A 859 -52.77 37.12 -11.29
C ASN A 859 -53.12 36.18 -10.11
N PRO A 860 -52.13 35.74 -9.31
CA PRO A 860 -52.37 34.83 -8.20
C PRO A 860 -53.33 35.44 -7.17
N GLN A 861 -54.22 34.63 -6.60
CA GLN A 861 -55.09 35.07 -5.51
C GLN A 861 -54.78 34.33 -4.22
N ASN A 862 -54.44 33.06 -4.29
CA ASN A 862 -54.16 32.21 -3.14
C ASN A 862 -52.83 31.49 -3.37
N VAL A 863 -51.78 32.02 -2.76
CA VAL A 863 -50.41 31.56 -3.00
C VAL A 863 -49.95 30.64 -1.89
N MET A 864 -49.25 29.57 -2.26
CA MET A 864 -48.48 28.72 -1.35
C MET A 864 -47.01 28.75 -1.73
N GLU A 865 -46.12 29.08 -0.80
CA GLU A 865 -44.68 29.08 -0.99
C GLU A 865 -44.02 28.00 -0.14
N ILE A 866 -43.26 27.10 -0.77
CA ILE A 866 -42.51 26.03 -0.12
C ILE A 866 -41.04 26.44 -0.08
N GLY A 867 -40.46 26.48 1.12
CA GLY A 867 -39.12 26.99 1.37
C GLY A 867 -39.09 28.53 1.40
N CYS A 868 -40.00 29.15 2.16
CA CYS A 868 -40.14 30.61 2.17
C CYS A 868 -38.93 31.36 2.76
N GLY A 869 -38.03 30.67 3.49
CA GLY A 869 -36.76 31.20 3.93
C GLY A 869 -36.89 32.54 4.66
N SER A 870 -35.95 33.46 4.46
CA SER A 870 -35.99 34.79 5.11
C SER A 870 -37.10 35.74 4.63
N GLY A 871 -37.96 35.30 3.69
CA GLY A 871 -39.16 36.02 3.23
C GLY A 871 -38.96 36.89 2.01
N LEU A 872 -37.95 36.58 1.21
CA LEU A 872 -37.53 37.41 0.08
C LEU A 872 -38.65 37.64 -0.95
N LEU A 873 -39.39 36.58 -1.30
CA LEU A 873 -40.58 36.68 -2.15
C LEU A 873 -41.85 36.91 -1.34
N LEU A 874 -42.02 36.18 -0.22
CA LEU A 874 -43.19 36.29 0.67
C LEU A 874 -43.57 37.73 0.99
N LEU A 875 -42.62 38.53 1.49
CA LEU A 875 -42.90 39.89 1.97
C LEU A 875 -43.33 40.85 0.85
N ARG A 876 -43.04 40.52 -0.41
CA ARG A 876 -43.35 41.33 -1.61
C ARG A 876 -44.59 40.88 -2.35
N VAL A 877 -44.90 39.58 -2.31
CA VAL A 877 -46.07 38.99 -2.98
C VAL A 877 -47.29 38.99 -2.06
N ALA A 878 -47.11 38.66 -0.77
CA ALA A 878 -48.22 38.57 0.18
C ALA A 878 -49.12 39.83 0.21
N PRO A 879 -48.61 41.08 0.23
CA PRO A 879 -49.47 42.27 0.25
C PRO A 879 -50.37 42.45 -0.98
N LYS A 880 -50.13 41.71 -2.07
CA LYS A 880 -50.77 41.88 -3.38
C LYS A 880 -51.74 40.75 -3.75
N VAL A 881 -51.93 39.76 -2.86
CA VAL A 881 -52.80 38.59 -3.09
C VAL A 881 -53.87 38.47 -2.00
N LYS A 882 -54.86 37.59 -2.15
CA LYS A 882 -55.93 37.41 -1.14
C LYS A 882 -55.47 36.61 0.07
N SER A 883 -54.71 35.55 -0.16
CA SER A 883 -54.11 34.75 0.92
C SER A 883 -52.74 34.23 0.52
N TYR A 884 -51.83 34.16 1.47
CA TYR A 884 -50.48 33.63 1.29
C TYR A 884 -50.18 32.58 2.36
N THR A 885 -49.66 31.43 1.97
CA THR A 885 -49.19 30.39 2.90
C THR A 885 -47.70 30.17 2.71
N GLY A 886 -46.88 30.54 3.69
CA GLY A 886 -45.44 30.27 3.69
C GLY A 886 -45.12 29.00 4.48
N ILE A 887 -44.35 28.09 3.89
CA ILE A 887 -43.97 26.81 4.49
C ILE A 887 -42.46 26.71 4.59
N ASP A 888 -41.97 26.32 5.76
CA ASP A 888 -40.54 26.06 6.01
C ASP A 888 -40.38 24.98 7.09
N PHE A 889 -39.29 24.22 7.09
CA PHE A 889 -39.01 23.24 8.14
C PHE A 889 -38.36 23.87 9.38
N SER A 890 -37.67 25.01 9.20
CA SER A 890 -36.91 25.69 10.25
C SER A 890 -37.83 26.56 11.12
N SER A 891 -37.82 26.28 12.43
CA SER A 891 -38.58 27.09 13.40
C SER A 891 -38.00 28.48 13.61
N SER A 892 -36.68 28.66 13.47
CA SER A 892 -36.03 29.97 13.62
C SER A 892 -36.40 30.89 12.45
N VAL A 893 -36.40 30.37 11.22
CA VAL A 893 -36.84 31.08 10.01
C VAL A 893 -38.29 31.56 10.13
N LEU A 894 -39.21 30.67 10.52
CA LEU A 894 -40.62 31.04 10.65
C LEU A 894 -40.86 32.08 11.75
N SER A 895 -40.14 31.99 12.87
CA SER A 895 -40.21 32.97 13.96
C SER A 895 -39.71 34.35 13.51
N LEU A 896 -38.62 34.39 12.74
CA LEU A 896 -38.09 35.61 12.14
C LEU A 896 -39.09 36.25 11.16
N LEU A 897 -39.71 35.43 10.31
CA LEU A 897 -40.72 35.87 9.35
C LEU A 897 -41.95 36.43 10.04
N GLU A 898 -42.45 35.76 11.08
CA GLU A 898 -43.63 36.21 11.82
C GLU A 898 -43.43 37.61 12.40
N ALA A 899 -42.26 37.88 12.98
CA ALA A 899 -41.89 39.22 13.46
C ALA A 899 -41.86 40.27 12.32
N ARG A 900 -41.37 39.92 11.13
CA ARG A 900 -41.31 40.82 9.96
C ARG A 900 -42.69 41.09 9.36
N ILE A 901 -43.52 40.06 9.22
CA ILE A 901 -44.92 40.16 8.75
C ILE A 901 -45.71 41.08 9.67
N GLN A 902 -45.56 40.93 11.00
CA GLN A 902 -46.20 41.82 11.97
C GLN A 902 -45.72 43.27 11.83
N LYS A 903 -44.40 43.49 11.68
CA LYS A 903 -43.82 44.83 11.52
C LYS A 903 -44.30 45.54 10.25
N LEU A 904 -44.53 44.79 9.16
CA LEU A 904 -44.98 45.30 7.87
C LEU A 904 -46.52 45.37 7.74
N GLY A 905 -47.27 44.92 8.75
CA GLY A 905 -48.73 44.98 8.77
C GLY A 905 -49.42 44.02 7.78
N ILE A 906 -48.75 42.93 7.40
CA ILE A 906 -49.29 41.93 6.47
C ILE A 906 -50.23 40.99 7.24
N THR A 907 -51.51 40.97 6.88
CA THR A 907 -52.57 40.27 7.65
C THR A 907 -53.13 39.02 6.96
N ASN A 908 -52.73 38.77 5.72
CA ASN A 908 -53.26 37.71 4.86
C ASN A 908 -52.29 36.53 4.70
N THR A 909 -51.30 36.40 5.59
CA THR A 909 -50.28 35.35 5.54
C THR A 909 -50.43 34.33 6.67
N LYS A 910 -50.35 33.05 6.34
CA LYS A 910 -50.25 31.94 7.29
C LYS A 910 -48.88 31.28 7.15
N LEU A 911 -48.17 31.08 8.25
CA LEU A 911 -46.91 30.34 8.28
C LEU A 911 -47.14 28.92 8.81
N ILE A 912 -46.52 27.93 8.17
CA ILE A 912 -46.65 26.51 8.55
C ILE A 912 -45.27 25.87 8.65
N ARG A 913 -44.97 25.29 9.83
CA ARG A 913 -43.78 24.46 10.00
C ARG A 913 -44.05 23.05 9.48
N ARG A 914 -43.32 22.63 8.44
CA ARG A 914 -43.54 21.33 7.80
C ARG A 914 -42.37 20.90 6.92
N ASN A 915 -42.13 19.60 6.81
CA ASN A 915 -41.18 19.03 5.85
C ASN A 915 -41.81 18.87 4.46
N ALA A 916 -40.99 18.85 3.42
CA ALA A 916 -41.48 18.83 2.05
C ALA A 916 -42.14 17.49 1.62
N ASN A 917 -42.00 16.40 2.40
CA ASN A 917 -42.74 15.13 2.19
C ASN A 917 -44.15 15.10 2.83
N GLN A 918 -44.53 16.11 3.61
CA GLN A 918 -45.75 16.03 4.43
C GLN A 918 -46.95 16.75 3.79
N PHE A 919 -47.09 16.69 2.45
CA PHE A 919 -48.24 17.24 1.75
C PHE A 919 -49.39 16.23 1.66
N SER A 920 -50.62 16.70 1.91
CA SER A 920 -51.83 15.91 1.78
C SER A 920 -52.81 16.67 0.88
N PRO A 921 -53.43 16.03 -0.14
CA PRO A 921 -54.32 16.68 -1.10
C PRO A 921 -55.54 17.39 -0.48
N LYS A 922 -55.83 17.16 0.81
CA LYS A 922 -56.93 17.78 1.55
C LYS A 922 -56.60 19.19 2.05
N ASP A 923 -55.32 19.56 2.15
CA ASP A 923 -54.86 20.86 2.67
C ASP A 923 -54.92 21.99 1.60
N GLU A 924 -55.22 21.66 0.34
CA GLU A 924 -54.87 22.47 -0.84
C GLU A 924 -56.06 22.96 -1.69
N LYS A 925 -57.32 22.78 -1.24
CA LYS A 925 -58.53 23.05 -2.06
C LYS A 925 -58.75 24.52 -2.47
N SER A 926 -57.86 25.43 -2.09
CA SER A 926 -57.98 26.86 -2.37
C SER A 926 -56.69 27.51 -2.89
N VAL A 927 -55.64 26.76 -3.25
CA VAL A 927 -54.39 27.32 -3.78
C VAL A 927 -54.47 27.43 -5.30
N ASP A 928 -54.18 28.60 -5.87
CA ASP A 928 -54.15 28.81 -7.32
C ASP A 928 -52.74 29.07 -7.87
N THR A 929 -51.75 29.27 -6.99
CA THR A 929 -50.35 29.41 -7.38
C THR A 929 -49.44 28.82 -6.32
N VAL A 930 -48.50 27.96 -6.73
CA VAL A 930 -47.47 27.38 -5.86
C VAL A 930 -46.11 27.93 -6.28
N ILE A 931 -45.38 28.50 -5.33
CA ILE A 931 -44.00 28.95 -5.45
C ILE A 931 -43.11 27.91 -4.77
N ILE A 932 -42.11 27.42 -5.49
CA ILE A 932 -41.14 26.45 -4.96
C ILE A 932 -39.76 27.09 -5.02
N ASN A 933 -39.18 27.40 -3.85
CA ASN A 933 -37.83 27.97 -3.77
C ASN A 933 -36.79 26.84 -3.70
N SER A 934 -35.93 26.75 -4.73
CA SER A 934 -34.77 25.85 -4.81
C SER A 934 -35.06 24.34 -4.69
N VAL A 935 -34.80 23.60 -5.77
CA VAL A 935 -35.24 22.20 -5.91
C VAL A 935 -34.44 21.20 -5.07
N SER A 936 -33.16 21.44 -4.76
CA SER A 936 -32.30 20.41 -4.14
C SER A 936 -32.29 20.39 -2.60
N GLN A 937 -32.78 21.45 -1.96
CA GLN A 937 -32.61 21.65 -0.51
C GLN A 937 -33.79 21.11 0.31
N TYR A 938 -34.97 21.04 -0.31
CA TYR A 938 -36.22 20.59 0.30
C TYR A 938 -36.69 19.24 -0.23
N PHE A 939 -36.21 18.83 -1.41
CA PHE A 939 -36.60 17.60 -2.08
C PHE A 939 -35.36 16.75 -2.37
N PRO A 940 -35.17 15.62 -1.67
CA PRO A 940 -33.98 14.78 -1.86
C PRO A 940 -33.94 14.09 -3.22
N ASN A 941 -35.09 13.98 -3.91
CA ASN A 941 -35.20 13.48 -5.28
C ASN A 941 -36.39 14.11 -6.02
N ILE A 942 -36.48 13.88 -7.34
CA ILE A 942 -37.51 14.48 -8.22
C ILE A 942 -38.92 13.89 -8.02
N ASP A 943 -39.03 12.71 -7.42
CA ASP A 943 -40.31 12.02 -7.20
C ASP A 943 -41.18 12.76 -6.17
N TYR A 944 -40.61 13.68 -5.39
CA TYR A 944 -41.38 14.54 -4.50
C TYR A 944 -42.12 15.69 -5.22
N LEU A 945 -41.79 15.96 -6.50
CA LEU A 945 -42.39 17.02 -7.32
C LEU A 945 -43.43 16.50 -8.32
N ILE A 946 -43.52 15.18 -8.51
CA ILE A 946 -44.43 14.47 -9.42
C ILE A 946 -45.62 13.95 -8.62
#